data_AF-A0A3Q9FS67-F1
#
_entry.id   AF-A0A3Q9FS67-F1
#
_cell.length_a   1.000
_cell.length_b   1.000
_cell.length_c   1.000
_cell.angle_alpha   90.00
_cell.angle_beta   90.00
_cell.angle_gamma   90.00
#
_symmetry.space_group_name_H-M   'P 1'
#
loop_
_entity.id
_entity.type
_entity.pdbx_description
1 polymer ?
#
loop_
_entity_poly.entity_id
_entity_poly.type
_entity_poly.pdbx_seq_one_letter_code
_entity_poly.pdbx_strand_id
1 'polypeptide(L)'
;MRKLLLTIFLHLLFFSLVKGQSPAHEMANRLGTGYNFGNVMSANNEGDWAAPIEEYMMEDVANAGFDHIRLPVRWGSHTNENAPYTIDPAWLTRVEQVVDWALERNLIVVLNAHGEHWFIEEVHKEDNEYPDPDKWERMVKIWEQIGTHFKGKSHDVVFELLNEPYFNMNKKLVDEINIDLLAAVRKEHPDRIVMLTGGGDNAIYAPQQMDLSIFENDDKIIPWFHYYWPNTFSKYPEIAGSSPIWGTKEEYASLYADFKNVKDWADANNLPLYLGEFGSNSVCDAKSRERYHKAIIETSEELGFPRAIWCAGPKSNKMIYTRNQGEWVEGQLEALFPSTKRKNILFLVVDDLNTDLVAFNNPEVITPTIDKLAEEGVKYLNAQCSYPVCGPSRASFLTGTYPERNGVTNLSNLLPDIAPNLTTLPELLSKNGYRTAAVGKVFDPRNVDDGHYNAAWTEDYTAPSKYIYPEEYGDFVGGNSYRVTDGTSYEIGPEGVGDDGYQDGQFSEHAVATLEELGTSSQPFFLAVGFKKPHLPFVAPKKYFDLYDRSSLTLADYQTLPKGAPSFIYKEPTELTGYNDIPQTWEAIYNGHENVLDLEKQRELLHAYYACASYIDAQIGKVITKLEEIGEKENTLIILISDHGFNLGDHNMWGKHNLLQNATQVPMLIIDPSKALKNEKDRAVQLVDLYPTVCDYTSTPKPSFLQGNSLYIVDDTETNYPLDLAVTFYKKNGSNGYTFKQGAYRYTMWTTDKTMTPMEQPFSVVSTIEEEFYVYQNNQEIETENVINKSVYAAEIKVLKEAAEQWWTAYYGQVHNLESTNFIRINSNFEEGISTGWTSTFKSGSTIDYDFVSENHPVNGTKAGVFHIRETGTNVSNIGLRSNEYAIGYTTNEIEDFEVAFDIYATAPITMRYQLQFDGNTEKVISDNIEVEAGKNISMNTKHEVPVGVSSVRILFQLGTATETVYFDNVSIKIDGLESDQEQLKEAVDNLEIIYQGDDSKNAVSSNLILPLESSNTTTVTWVSDTPEAVLVQNDTGYVFLAEDTKTVKLTATITLKNLTEIKEFVVKLNPNVSSEMIAALENLEIQYSYGDNAETVTKDIYVSGTSLTAKVDWVSNNSGVIFSEFTGIVTQINAAVQGTIEAHLTIGNEKAIKLFLLNVSAKEELPTATSPSLGNLVLYPNPTSSLLYIKGIVKAKTVINLYSLEGKRIGEYSLPINGTTIDLSSIKKGIYILSIEGKSYKIIRK
;
A
#
# COMPACT_ATOMS: atom_id res chain seq x y z
N MET A 1 -0.91 -20.76 -58.94
CA MET A 1 -1.80 -19.83 -59.67
C MET A 1 -2.99 -19.34 -58.84
N ARG A 2 -3.85 -20.19 -58.25
CA ARG A 2 -4.98 -19.73 -57.42
C ARG A 2 -4.56 -18.95 -56.16
N LYS A 3 -3.48 -19.35 -55.46
CA LYS A 3 -2.93 -18.57 -54.33
C LYS A 3 -2.33 -17.22 -54.79
N LEU A 4 -1.64 -17.19 -55.93
CA LEU A 4 -1.06 -15.96 -56.49
C LEU A 4 -2.13 -14.95 -56.95
N LEU A 5 -3.23 -15.44 -57.54
CA LEU A 5 -4.39 -14.62 -57.90
C LEU A 5 -5.13 -14.12 -56.66
N LEU A 6 -5.22 -14.92 -55.58
CA LEU A 6 -5.85 -14.50 -54.32
C LEU A 6 -4.99 -13.44 -53.58
N THR A 7 -3.67 -13.55 -53.63
CA THR A 7 -2.75 -12.55 -53.04
C THR A 7 -2.78 -11.24 -53.84
N ILE A 8 -2.86 -11.28 -55.17
CA ILE A 8 -3.00 -10.09 -56.02
C ILE A 8 -4.39 -9.44 -55.83
N PHE A 9 -5.45 -10.23 -55.66
CA PHE A 9 -6.79 -9.71 -55.37
C PHE A 9 -6.91 -9.14 -53.95
N LEU A 10 -6.25 -9.73 -52.95
CA LEU A 10 -6.15 -9.15 -51.59
C LEU A 10 -5.27 -7.90 -51.56
N HIS A 11 -4.18 -7.83 -52.33
CA HIS A 11 -3.36 -6.63 -52.44
C HIS A 11 -4.10 -5.50 -53.18
N LEU A 12 -4.95 -5.81 -54.17
CA LEU A 12 -5.80 -4.82 -54.83
C LEU A 12 -7.00 -4.37 -53.97
N LEU A 13 -7.51 -5.22 -53.06
CA LEU A 13 -8.53 -4.86 -52.07
C LEU A 13 -7.96 -4.05 -50.89
N PHE A 14 -6.71 -4.28 -50.50
CA PHE A 14 -6.00 -3.45 -49.50
C PHE A 14 -5.63 -2.07 -50.06
N PHE A 15 -5.35 -1.96 -51.37
CA PHE A 15 -5.11 -0.66 -52.03
C PHE A 15 -6.39 0.11 -52.37
N SER A 16 -7.59 -0.47 -52.21
CA SER A 16 -8.86 0.22 -52.49
C SER A 16 -9.54 0.84 -51.27
N LEU A 17 -8.89 0.90 -50.10
CA LEU A 17 -9.43 1.52 -48.88
C LEU A 17 -8.50 2.52 -48.19
N VAL A 18 -7.28 2.73 -48.68
CA VAL A 18 -6.47 3.89 -48.28
C VAL A 18 -6.87 5.05 -49.19
N LYS A 19 -7.87 5.84 -48.76
CA LYS A 19 -7.93 7.24 -49.20
C LYS A 19 -6.56 7.82 -48.87
N GLY A 20 -5.85 8.41 -49.84
CA GLY A 20 -4.62 9.13 -49.54
C GLY A 20 -4.89 10.11 -48.41
N GLN A 21 -4.05 10.13 -47.38
CA GLN A 21 -4.16 11.12 -46.29
C GLN A 21 -4.20 12.51 -46.92
N SER A 22 -5.15 13.35 -46.49
CA SER A 22 -5.23 14.72 -47.02
C SER A 22 -4.00 15.53 -46.59
N PRO A 23 -3.66 16.63 -47.29
CA PRO A 23 -2.57 17.50 -46.87
C PRO A 23 -2.69 17.99 -45.42
N ALA A 24 -3.92 18.20 -44.93
CA ALA A 24 -4.16 18.54 -43.52
C ALA A 24 -3.76 17.41 -42.56
N HIS A 25 -4.03 16.13 -42.88
CA HIS A 25 -3.57 15.00 -42.06
C HIS A 25 -2.04 14.86 -42.12
N GLU A 26 -1.44 15.05 -43.29
CA GLU A 26 0.02 15.01 -43.42
C GLU A 26 0.69 16.07 -42.55
N MET A 27 0.18 17.31 -42.59
CA MET A 27 0.69 18.37 -41.73
C MET A 27 0.42 18.10 -40.25
N ALA A 28 -0.77 17.62 -39.88
CA ALA A 28 -1.07 17.28 -38.50
C ALA A 28 -0.18 16.15 -37.94
N ASN A 29 0.26 15.21 -38.77
CA ASN A 29 1.20 14.16 -38.37
C ASN A 29 2.64 14.67 -38.22
N ARG A 30 2.99 15.76 -38.91
CA ARG A 30 4.30 16.41 -38.82
C ARG A 30 4.38 17.42 -37.69
N LEU A 31 3.25 18.07 -37.40
CA LEU A 31 3.05 18.79 -36.16
C LEU A 31 3.08 17.72 -35.05
N GLY A 32 4.00 17.84 -34.10
CA GLY A 32 4.10 16.94 -32.96
C GLY A 32 3.88 17.73 -31.68
N THR A 33 4.95 17.84 -30.88
CA THR A 33 4.95 18.69 -29.69
C THR A 33 5.50 20.08 -30.04
N GLY A 34 4.69 21.11 -29.82
CA GLY A 34 5.01 22.49 -30.17
C GLY A 34 5.29 23.39 -28.97
N TYR A 35 6.16 24.37 -29.16
CA TYR A 35 6.42 25.43 -28.19
C TYR A 35 5.67 26.71 -28.57
N ASN A 36 4.86 27.25 -27.67
CA ASN A 36 4.08 28.46 -27.93
C ASN A 36 4.74 29.71 -27.30
N PHE A 37 5.08 30.70 -28.14
CA PHE A 37 5.67 31.99 -27.72
C PHE A 37 4.64 32.98 -27.21
N GLY A 38 3.86 32.57 -26.20
CA GLY A 38 2.84 33.39 -25.58
C GLY A 38 3.39 34.73 -25.05
N ASN A 39 2.53 35.76 -25.07
CA ASN A 39 2.74 37.11 -24.54
C ASN A 39 3.94 37.90 -25.08
N VAL A 40 4.58 37.48 -26.16
CA VAL A 40 5.68 38.27 -26.77
C VAL A 40 5.13 39.19 -27.85
N MET A 41 4.75 38.61 -28.98
CA MET A 41 4.25 39.34 -30.14
C MET A 41 2.73 39.49 -30.14
N SER A 42 2.02 38.86 -29.19
CA SER A 42 0.59 39.08 -28.94
C SER A 42 0.30 40.30 -28.05
N ALA A 43 1.34 40.96 -27.53
CA ALA A 43 1.22 42.24 -26.85
C ALA A 43 1.10 43.41 -27.85
N ASN A 44 0.81 44.63 -27.36
CA ASN A 44 0.72 45.81 -28.23
C ASN A 44 2.03 46.17 -28.92
N ASN A 45 3.16 45.94 -28.25
CA ASN A 45 4.49 45.95 -28.82
C ASN A 45 5.25 44.73 -28.29
N GLU A 46 6.14 44.19 -29.11
CA GLU A 46 7.04 43.12 -28.68
C GLU A 46 7.84 43.57 -27.44
N GLY A 47 7.84 42.75 -26.39
CA GLY A 47 8.53 43.07 -25.14
C GLY A 47 7.65 43.59 -24.01
N ASP A 48 6.41 44.04 -24.31
CA ASP A 48 5.54 44.67 -23.31
C ASP A 48 5.16 43.71 -22.16
N TRP A 49 4.88 42.44 -22.48
CA TRP A 49 4.42 41.45 -21.49
C TRP A 49 5.47 40.39 -21.15
N ALA A 50 6.34 40.04 -22.08
CA ALA A 50 7.47 39.14 -21.87
C ALA A 50 8.66 39.54 -22.75
N ALA A 51 9.87 39.05 -22.44
CA ALA A 51 11.08 39.39 -23.19
C ALA A 51 10.92 39.11 -24.71
N PRO A 52 11.50 39.97 -25.59
CA PRO A 52 11.49 39.77 -27.04
C PRO A 52 12.02 38.40 -27.47
N ILE A 53 11.56 37.92 -28.62
CA ILE A 53 12.05 36.65 -29.17
C ILE A 53 13.44 36.88 -29.75
N GLU A 54 14.43 36.13 -29.27
CA GLU A 54 15.80 36.18 -29.79
C GLU A 54 16.12 34.88 -30.53
N GLU A 55 17.07 34.94 -31.47
CA GLU A 55 17.39 33.81 -32.35
C GLU A 55 17.81 32.54 -31.58
N TYR A 56 18.57 32.68 -30.49
CA TYR A 56 19.01 31.55 -29.67
C TYR A 56 17.83 30.77 -29.07
N MET A 57 16.68 31.42 -28.84
CA MET A 57 15.51 30.73 -28.30
C MET A 57 14.95 29.71 -29.31
N MET A 58 15.11 29.94 -30.62
CA MET A 58 14.73 28.94 -31.63
C MET A 58 15.69 27.76 -31.64
N GLU A 59 16.97 28.02 -31.38
CA GLU A 59 17.98 26.96 -31.24
C GLU A 59 17.68 26.11 -29.99
N ASP A 60 17.36 26.72 -28.86
CA ASP A 60 16.99 26.01 -27.64
C ASP A 60 15.71 25.18 -27.82
N VAL A 61 14.69 25.74 -28.47
CA VAL A 61 13.44 25.01 -28.78
C VAL A 61 13.71 23.82 -29.71
N ALA A 62 14.50 24.00 -30.77
CA ALA A 62 14.83 22.90 -31.67
C ALA A 62 15.67 21.81 -30.97
N ASN A 63 16.69 22.21 -30.20
CA ASN A 63 17.56 21.29 -29.48
C ASN A 63 16.82 20.51 -28.37
N ALA A 64 15.76 21.11 -27.82
CA ALA A 64 14.90 20.47 -26.84
C ALA A 64 13.96 19.41 -27.43
N GLY A 65 13.85 19.32 -28.76
CA GLY A 65 13.09 18.28 -29.46
C GLY A 65 11.69 18.68 -29.90
N PHE A 66 11.33 19.97 -29.86
CA PHE A 66 10.04 20.44 -30.38
C PHE A 66 9.99 20.34 -31.90
N ASP A 67 8.82 19.98 -32.44
CA ASP A 67 8.59 19.83 -33.89
C ASP A 67 8.16 21.16 -34.55
N HIS A 68 7.52 22.02 -33.76
CA HIS A 68 6.96 23.28 -34.25
C HIS A 68 6.93 24.37 -33.19
N ILE A 69 6.75 25.60 -33.66
CA ILE A 69 6.39 26.74 -32.81
C ILE A 69 4.97 27.20 -33.13
N ARG A 70 4.26 27.67 -32.10
CA ARG A 70 3.10 28.53 -32.30
C ARG A 70 3.52 29.96 -31.99
N LEU A 71 3.24 30.87 -32.92
CA LEU A 71 3.61 32.29 -32.86
C LEU A 71 2.36 33.17 -32.82
N PRO A 72 1.85 33.46 -31.61
CA PRO A 72 0.80 34.46 -31.40
C PRO A 72 1.27 35.86 -31.78
N VAL A 73 0.61 36.51 -32.75
CA VAL A 73 0.92 37.87 -33.18
C VAL A 73 -0.32 38.74 -33.14
N ARG A 74 -0.22 39.92 -32.51
CA ARG A 74 -1.26 40.95 -32.54
C ARG A 74 -1.00 41.86 -33.73
N TRP A 75 -1.86 41.79 -34.74
CA TRP A 75 -1.74 42.56 -35.98
C TRP A 75 -2.48 43.90 -35.90
N GLY A 76 -3.61 43.94 -35.19
CA GLY A 76 -4.45 45.14 -35.11
C GLY A 76 -3.75 46.37 -34.54
N SER A 77 -2.83 46.20 -33.59
CA SER A 77 -2.05 47.32 -33.01
C SER A 77 -1.00 47.88 -33.97
N HIS A 78 -0.66 47.14 -35.02
CA HIS A 78 0.32 47.52 -36.04
C HIS A 78 -0.32 47.75 -37.42
N THR A 79 -1.63 47.97 -37.46
CA THR A 79 -2.39 48.17 -38.70
C THR A 79 -3.15 49.49 -38.64
N ASN A 80 -3.13 50.28 -39.72
CA ASN A 80 -3.92 51.50 -39.78
C ASN A 80 -5.43 51.23 -39.52
N GLU A 81 -6.11 52.14 -38.83
CA GLU A 81 -7.55 52.03 -38.54
C GLU A 81 -8.45 52.39 -39.73
N ASN A 82 -7.90 53.05 -40.76
CA ASN A 82 -8.63 53.45 -41.95
C ASN A 82 -8.13 52.70 -43.19
N ALA A 83 -9.02 52.46 -44.15
CA ALA A 83 -8.67 51.89 -45.45
C ALA A 83 -7.47 52.65 -46.09
N PRO A 84 -6.46 51.95 -46.64
CA PRO A 84 -6.47 50.52 -46.99
C PRO A 84 -5.98 49.59 -45.86
N TYR A 85 -6.02 50.02 -44.59
CA TYR A 85 -5.64 49.22 -43.42
C TYR A 85 -4.23 48.63 -43.53
N THR A 86 -3.26 49.44 -43.94
CA THR A 86 -1.88 48.98 -44.14
C THR A 86 -1.25 48.51 -42.83
N ILE A 87 -0.68 47.30 -42.83
CA ILE A 87 0.17 46.80 -41.75
C ILE A 87 1.52 47.52 -41.81
N ASP A 88 2.05 47.92 -40.66
CA ASP A 88 3.40 48.49 -40.55
C ASP A 88 4.43 47.54 -41.19
N PRO A 89 5.14 47.96 -42.26
CA PRO A 89 6.15 47.13 -42.92
C PRO A 89 7.27 46.67 -41.98
N ALA A 90 7.60 47.45 -40.94
CA ALA A 90 8.60 47.07 -39.95
C ALA A 90 8.11 45.88 -39.10
N TRP A 91 6.82 45.86 -38.77
CA TRP A 91 6.22 44.75 -38.04
C TRP A 91 6.17 43.46 -38.87
N LEU A 92 5.77 43.56 -40.15
CA LEU A 92 5.82 42.41 -41.07
C LEU A 92 7.23 41.82 -41.16
N THR A 93 8.24 42.68 -41.34
CA THR A 93 9.65 42.27 -41.41
C THR A 93 10.10 41.61 -40.10
N ARG A 94 9.64 42.12 -38.96
CA ARG A 94 9.99 41.55 -37.65
C ARG A 94 9.36 40.16 -37.44
N VAL A 95 8.10 39.98 -37.81
CA VAL A 95 7.45 38.66 -37.77
C VAL A 95 8.13 37.68 -38.73
N GLU A 96 8.44 38.13 -39.96
CA GLU A 96 9.15 37.33 -40.95
C GLU A 96 10.52 36.84 -40.43
N GLN A 97 11.26 37.70 -39.71
CA GLN A 97 12.53 37.33 -39.10
C GLN A 97 12.39 36.15 -38.12
N VAL A 98 11.37 36.15 -37.25
CA VAL A 98 11.13 35.05 -36.30
C VAL A 98 10.72 33.78 -37.02
N VAL A 99 9.89 33.90 -38.06
CA VAL A 99 9.50 32.78 -38.92
C VAL A 99 10.73 32.16 -39.59
N ASP A 100 11.64 32.97 -40.12
CA ASP A 100 12.85 32.49 -40.79
C ASP A 100 13.78 31.76 -39.81
N TRP A 101 13.99 32.29 -38.61
CA TRP A 101 14.78 31.61 -37.58
C TRP A 101 14.26 30.21 -37.25
N ALA A 102 12.93 30.05 -37.15
CA ALA A 102 12.31 28.76 -36.88
C ALA A 102 12.47 27.79 -38.07
N LEU A 103 12.18 28.24 -39.29
CA LEU A 103 12.29 27.42 -40.50
C LEU A 103 13.73 26.95 -40.76
N GLU A 104 14.73 27.80 -40.50
CA GLU A 104 16.16 27.46 -40.62
C GLU A 104 16.58 26.31 -39.70
N ARG A 105 15.81 26.06 -38.63
CA ARG A 105 16.01 24.98 -37.64
C ARG A 105 15.03 23.82 -37.85
N ASN A 106 14.38 23.77 -39.02
CA ASN A 106 13.38 22.77 -39.41
C ASN A 106 12.13 22.72 -38.51
N LEU A 107 11.82 23.80 -37.80
CA LEU A 107 10.59 23.92 -37.04
C LEU A 107 9.46 24.36 -37.96
N ILE A 108 8.30 23.72 -37.85
CA ILE A 108 7.05 24.20 -38.46
C ILE A 108 6.59 25.45 -37.69
N VAL A 109 6.00 26.43 -38.36
CA VAL A 109 5.51 27.67 -37.74
C VAL A 109 4.01 27.77 -37.88
N VAL A 110 3.28 27.74 -36.76
CA VAL A 110 1.87 28.11 -36.69
C VAL A 110 1.77 29.60 -36.40
N LEU A 111 1.55 30.41 -37.45
CA LEU A 111 1.43 31.86 -37.36
C LEU A 111 -0.03 32.24 -37.11
N ASN A 112 -0.28 32.98 -36.04
CA ASN A 112 -1.63 33.24 -35.55
C ASN A 112 -1.94 34.74 -35.39
N ALA A 113 -3.20 35.13 -35.65
CA ALA A 113 -3.74 36.41 -35.20
C ALA A 113 -4.31 36.27 -33.78
N HIS A 114 -3.59 36.80 -32.80
CA HIS A 114 -3.86 36.62 -31.37
C HIS A 114 -4.20 37.93 -30.69
N GLY A 115 -5.10 37.86 -29.69
CA GLY A 115 -5.46 39.01 -28.87
C GLY A 115 -6.09 40.15 -29.67
N GLU A 116 -6.83 39.89 -30.73
CA GLU A 116 -7.47 40.94 -31.55
C GLU A 116 -8.75 41.48 -30.87
N HIS A 117 -8.63 41.97 -29.63
CA HIS A 117 -9.77 42.44 -28.81
C HIS A 117 -10.57 43.56 -29.48
N TRP A 118 -9.92 44.41 -30.27
CA TRP A 118 -10.60 45.46 -31.07
C TRP A 118 -11.61 44.90 -32.09
N PHE A 119 -11.51 43.60 -32.41
CA PHE A 119 -12.43 42.88 -33.29
C PHE A 119 -13.35 41.94 -32.49
N ILE A 120 -12.79 41.19 -31.54
CA ILE A 120 -13.51 40.12 -30.84
C ILE A 120 -14.40 40.65 -29.69
N GLU A 121 -14.06 41.77 -29.05
CA GLU A 121 -14.84 42.32 -27.91
C GLU A 121 -15.93 43.31 -28.33
N GLU A 122 -16.02 43.65 -29.61
CA GLU A 122 -17.02 44.58 -30.17
C GLU A 122 -18.39 43.94 -30.40
N VAL A 123 -18.49 42.63 -30.24
CA VAL A 123 -19.64 41.82 -30.60
C VAL A 123 -20.01 40.90 -29.44
N HIS A 124 -21.30 40.59 -29.33
CA HIS A 124 -21.84 39.72 -28.30
C HIS A 124 -22.51 38.49 -28.92
N LYS A 125 -22.70 37.43 -28.12
CA LYS A 125 -23.26 36.15 -28.61
C LYS A 125 -24.69 36.30 -29.14
N GLU A 126 -25.40 37.33 -28.70
CA GLU A 126 -26.76 37.64 -29.13
C GLU A 126 -26.84 38.34 -30.50
N ASP A 127 -25.72 38.85 -31.03
CA ASP A 127 -25.70 39.64 -32.27
C ASP A 127 -25.82 38.74 -33.50
N ASN A 128 -26.80 39.03 -34.37
CA ASN A 128 -27.02 38.25 -35.59
C ASN A 128 -26.16 38.72 -36.78
N GLU A 129 -25.53 39.88 -36.67
CA GLU A 129 -24.67 40.52 -37.67
C GLU A 129 -23.52 41.22 -36.94
N TYR A 130 -22.35 41.29 -37.56
CA TYR A 130 -21.22 41.98 -36.96
C TYR A 130 -21.47 43.50 -36.92
N PRO A 131 -21.31 44.20 -35.77
CA PRO A 131 -21.77 45.59 -35.62
C PRO A 131 -21.08 46.63 -36.51
N ASP A 132 -19.82 46.40 -36.85
CA ASP A 132 -18.98 47.36 -37.60
C ASP A 132 -18.39 46.72 -38.87
N PRO A 133 -18.98 46.96 -40.06
CA PRO A 133 -18.48 46.43 -41.31
C PRO A 133 -17.05 46.85 -41.66
N ASP A 134 -16.60 48.03 -41.22
CA ASP A 134 -15.24 48.52 -41.52
C ASP A 134 -14.19 47.72 -40.73
N LYS A 135 -14.50 47.32 -39.49
CA LYS A 135 -13.66 46.42 -38.69
C LYS A 135 -13.62 45.00 -39.25
N TRP A 136 -14.74 44.49 -39.78
CA TRP A 136 -14.78 43.23 -40.50
C TRP A 136 -13.88 43.26 -41.74
N GLU A 137 -14.03 44.30 -42.58
CA GLU A 137 -13.17 44.49 -43.74
C GLU A 137 -11.69 44.61 -43.31
N ARG A 138 -11.39 45.35 -42.25
CA ARG A 138 -10.03 45.50 -41.72
C ARG A 138 -9.40 44.15 -41.37
N MET A 139 -10.12 43.26 -40.70
CA MET A 139 -9.63 41.92 -40.35
C MET A 139 -9.32 41.09 -41.61
N VAL A 140 -10.20 41.14 -42.63
CA VAL A 140 -9.97 40.49 -43.92
C VAL A 140 -8.75 41.08 -44.65
N LYS A 141 -8.59 42.40 -44.65
CA LYS A 141 -7.45 43.10 -45.28
C LYS A 141 -6.12 42.86 -44.58
N ILE A 142 -6.12 42.60 -43.28
CA ILE A 142 -4.92 42.14 -42.56
C ILE A 142 -4.45 40.80 -43.14
N TRP A 143 -5.34 39.81 -43.27
CA TRP A 143 -4.98 38.51 -43.83
C TRP A 143 -4.62 38.52 -45.32
N GLU A 144 -5.22 39.40 -46.13
CA GLU A 144 -4.76 39.62 -47.51
C GLU A 144 -3.30 40.09 -47.57
N GLN A 145 -2.90 40.98 -46.66
CA GLN A 145 -1.53 41.51 -46.58
C GLN A 145 -0.55 40.47 -46.03
N ILE A 146 -0.92 39.74 -44.97
CA ILE A 146 -0.12 38.62 -44.42
C ILE A 146 0.09 37.56 -45.52
N GLY A 147 -0.99 37.14 -46.19
CA GLY A 147 -0.92 36.21 -47.30
C GLY A 147 0.01 36.70 -48.41
N THR A 148 -0.12 37.96 -48.82
CA THR A 148 0.76 38.54 -49.85
C THR A 148 2.23 38.53 -49.43
N HIS A 149 2.54 38.90 -48.18
CA HIS A 149 3.91 38.98 -47.67
C HIS A 149 4.58 37.60 -47.60
N PHE A 150 3.88 36.59 -47.09
CA PHE A 150 4.40 35.22 -46.91
C PHE A 150 4.24 34.32 -48.16
N LYS A 151 3.88 34.87 -49.33
CA LYS A 151 3.61 34.11 -50.57
C LYS A 151 4.75 33.17 -50.98
N GLY A 152 6.00 33.59 -50.83
CA GLY A 152 7.18 32.81 -51.23
C GLY A 152 7.74 31.88 -50.16
N LYS A 153 7.15 31.81 -48.96
CA LYS A 153 7.70 31.06 -47.82
C LYS A 153 7.23 29.60 -47.83
N SER A 154 8.00 28.75 -47.15
CA SER A 154 7.74 27.30 -47.00
C SER A 154 6.29 27.00 -46.63
N HIS A 155 5.76 25.86 -47.08
CA HIS A 155 4.45 25.34 -46.65
C HIS A 155 4.44 24.91 -45.17
N ASP A 156 5.60 24.89 -44.52
CA ASP A 156 5.73 24.72 -43.08
C ASP A 156 5.35 25.98 -42.28
N VAL A 157 4.98 27.07 -42.95
CA VAL A 157 4.27 28.18 -42.31
C VAL A 157 2.77 27.93 -42.43
N VAL A 158 2.14 27.51 -41.35
CA VAL A 158 0.71 27.26 -41.21
C VAL A 158 0.03 28.53 -40.71
N PHE A 159 -1.15 28.87 -41.26
CA PHE A 159 -1.89 30.05 -40.84
C PHE A 159 -3.07 29.69 -39.94
N GLU A 160 -3.08 30.22 -38.72
CA GLU A 160 -4.21 30.12 -37.81
C GLU A 160 -4.95 31.46 -37.76
N LEU A 161 -6.14 31.53 -38.37
CA LEU A 161 -6.67 32.81 -38.84
C LEU A 161 -7.18 33.74 -37.74
N LEU A 162 -7.71 33.22 -36.65
CA LEU A 162 -8.24 34.03 -35.55
C LEU A 162 -8.25 33.22 -34.26
N ASN A 163 -7.57 33.70 -33.22
CA ASN A 163 -7.54 33.06 -31.91
C ASN A 163 -8.79 33.40 -31.08
N GLU A 164 -9.35 32.37 -30.46
CA GLU A 164 -10.42 32.43 -29.44
C GLU A 164 -11.66 33.30 -29.75
N PRO A 165 -12.21 33.27 -31.00
CA PRO A 165 -13.41 34.06 -31.31
C PRO A 165 -14.66 33.61 -30.51
N TYR A 166 -14.67 32.36 -30.06
CA TYR A 166 -15.80 31.70 -29.40
C TYR A 166 -16.18 32.26 -28.01
N PHE A 167 -15.31 33.06 -27.37
CA PHE A 167 -15.68 33.70 -26.09
C PHE A 167 -16.78 34.76 -26.26
N ASN A 168 -16.80 35.47 -27.40
CA ASN A 168 -17.72 36.59 -27.62
C ASN A 168 -18.61 36.42 -28.86
N MET A 169 -18.11 35.79 -29.93
CA MET A 169 -18.87 35.58 -31.16
C MET A 169 -19.73 34.30 -31.08
N ASN A 170 -20.95 34.36 -31.63
CA ASN A 170 -21.74 33.14 -31.81
C ASN A 170 -21.29 32.33 -33.03
N LYS A 171 -21.79 31.10 -33.13
CA LYS A 171 -21.50 30.16 -34.22
C LYS A 171 -21.61 30.79 -35.61
N LYS A 172 -22.72 31.50 -35.89
CA LYS A 172 -23.01 32.07 -37.20
C LYS A 172 -21.91 33.06 -37.62
N LEU A 173 -21.56 33.99 -36.75
CA LEU A 173 -20.54 35.00 -37.06
C LEU A 173 -19.16 34.38 -37.21
N VAL A 174 -18.83 33.34 -36.43
CA VAL A 174 -17.56 32.60 -36.57
C VAL A 174 -17.49 31.87 -37.91
N ASP A 175 -18.58 31.24 -38.35
CA ASP A 175 -18.65 30.60 -39.66
C ASP A 175 -18.48 31.63 -40.79
N GLU A 176 -19.16 32.77 -40.71
CA GLU A 176 -19.08 33.86 -41.70
C GLU A 176 -17.65 34.44 -41.81
N ILE A 177 -16.99 34.74 -40.68
CA ILE A 177 -15.63 35.30 -40.71
C ILE A 177 -14.62 34.25 -41.18
N ASN A 178 -14.79 32.98 -40.82
CA ASN A 178 -13.94 31.90 -41.30
C ASN A 178 -13.97 31.79 -42.83
N ILE A 179 -15.15 31.92 -43.45
CA ILE A 179 -15.29 31.89 -44.91
C ILE A 179 -14.53 33.05 -45.56
N ASP A 180 -14.72 34.27 -45.05
CA ASP A 180 -14.10 35.47 -45.63
C ASP A 180 -12.57 35.48 -45.44
N LEU A 181 -12.09 35.06 -44.27
CA LEU A 181 -10.65 34.94 -44.00
C LEU A 181 -10.00 33.83 -44.82
N LEU A 182 -10.66 32.67 -44.93
CA LEU A 182 -10.18 31.58 -45.77
C LEU A 182 -10.12 32.01 -47.24
N ALA A 183 -11.14 32.72 -47.74
CA ALA A 183 -11.15 33.26 -49.10
C ALA A 183 -10.01 34.26 -49.34
N ALA A 184 -9.72 35.14 -48.37
CA ALA A 184 -8.61 36.08 -48.44
C ALA A 184 -7.25 35.38 -48.56
N VAL A 185 -7.03 34.33 -47.78
CA VAL A 185 -5.78 33.54 -47.82
C VAL A 185 -5.69 32.71 -49.10
N ARG A 186 -6.75 32.00 -49.48
CA ARG A 186 -6.79 31.09 -50.64
C ARG A 186 -6.55 31.78 -51.97
N LYS A 187 -6.82 33.09 -52.06
CA LYS A 187 -6.55 33.91 -53.24
C LYS A 187 -5.08 33.83 -53.69
N GLU A 188 -4.15 33.84 -52.74
CA GLU A 188 -2.69 33.78 -53.02
C GLU A 188 -2.08 32.44 -52.59
N HIS A 189 -2.77 31.68 -51.73
CA HIS A 189 -2.29 30.42 -51.14
C HIS A 189 -3.31 29.28 -51.29
N PRO A 190 -3.50 28.73 -52.50
CA PRO A 190 -4.44 27.62 -52.73
C PRO A 190 -4.04 26.34 -51.98
N ASP A 191 -2.75 26.15 -51.69
CA ASP A 191 -2.19 24.90 -51.16
C ASP A 191 -1.69 24.96 -49.70
N ARG A 192 -1.74 26.12 -49.04
CA ARG A 192 -1.23 26.28 -47.67
C ARG A 192 -2.19 25.69 -46.64
N ILE A 193 -1.66 25.07 -45.60
CA ILE A 193 -2.48 24.60 -44.48
C ILE A 193 -3.02 25.79 -43.68
N VAL A 194 -4.31 25.73 -43.35
CA VAL A 194 -5.02 26.76 -42.59
C VAL A 194 -5.67 26.12 -41.37
N MET A 195 -5.60 26.79 -40.23
CA MET A 195 -6.18 26.36 -38.96
C MET A 195 -7.35 27.27 -38.57
N LEU A 196 -8.50 26.65 -38.29
CA LEU A 196 -9.76 27.32 -37.96
C LEU A 196 -10.42 26.69 -36.73
N THR A 197 -11.33 27.42 -36.08
CA THR A 197 -12.16 26.90 -34.99
C THR A 197 -13.63 27.31 -35.19
N GLY A 198 -14.52 26.77 -34.37
CA GLY A 198 -15.96 27.07 -34.39
C GLY A 198 -16.40 28.02 -33.27
N GLY A 199 -17.64 28.49 -33.33
CA GLY A 199 -18.24 29.32 -32.29
C GLY A 199 -19.01 28.49 -31.26
N GLY A 200 -18.47 28.36 -30.05
CA GLY A 200 -19.08 27.60 -28.94
C GLY A 200 -18.87 28.25 -27.57
N ASP A 201 -19.40 27.65 -26.51
CA ASP A 201 -19.24 28.16 -25.13
C ASP A 201 -18.01 27.59 -24.42
N ASN A 202 -17.36 26.59 -25.03
CA ASN A 202 -16.26 25.86 -24.45
C ASN A 202 -15.11 25.76 -25.46
N ALA A 203 -13.91 26.16 -25.02
CA ALA A 203 -12.68 26.09 -25.79
C ALA A 203 -12.34 24.67 -26.28
N ILE A 204 -12.78 23.64 -25.55
CA ILE A 204 -12.55 22.23 -25.87
C ILE A 204 -13.38 21.79 -27.07
N TYR A 205 -14.68 22.10 -27.05
CA TYR A 205 -15.66 21.60 -28.03
C TYR A 205 -15.93 22.59 -29.17
N ALA A 206 -15.20 23.72 -29.23
CA ALA A 206 -15.35 24.72 -30.27
C ALA A 206 -15.29 24.16 -31.71
N PRO A 207 -14.37 23.22 -32.07
CA PRO A 207 -14.36 22.61 -33.40
C PRO A 207 -15.68 21.96 -33.81
N GLN A 208 -16.39 21.35 -32.86
CA GLN A 208 -17.63 20.62 -33.13
C GLN A 208 -18.76 21.54 -33.61
N GLN A 209 -18.60 22.85 -33.42
CA GLN A 209 -19.57 23.87 -33.83
C GLN A 209 -19.28 24.44 -35.21
N MET A 210 -18.26 23.99 -35.94
CA MET A 210 -17.98 24.49 -37.28
C MET A 210 -19.05 24.05 -38.30
N ASP A 211 -19.38 24.90 -39.26
CA ASP A 211 -20.09 24.45 -40.47
C ASP A 211 -19.19 23.51 -41.29
N LEU A 212 -19.59 22.23 -41.38
CA LEU A 212 -18.81 21.20 -42.06
C LEU A 212 -18.68 21.42 -43.58
N SER A 213 -19.51 22.26 -44.18
CA SER A 213 -19.42 22.60 -45.61
C SER A 213 -18.09 23.27 -45.98
N ILE A 214 -17.40 23.88 -45.02
CA ILE A 214 -16.08 24.50 -45.23
C ILE A 214 -15.01 23.47 -45.62
N PHE A 215 -15.19 22.19 -45.24
CA PHE A 215 -14.25 21.11 -45.53
C PHE A 215 -14.54 20.37 -46.83
N GLU A 216 -15.75 20.49 -47.40
CA GLU A 216 -16.19 19.68 -48.55
C GLU A 216 -15.31 19.85 -49.79
N ASN A 217 -14.69 21.03 -49.94
CA ASN A 217 -13.86 21.39 -51.08
C ASN A 217 -12.44 21.85 -50.70
N ASP A 218 -12.06 21.74 -49.43
CA ASP A 218 -10.74 22.15 -48.94
C ASP A 218 -10.21 21.17 -47.89
N ASP A 219 -9.34 20.28 -48.35
CA ASP A 219 -8.72 19.21 -47.57
C ASP A 219 -7.44 19.65 -46.82
N LYS A 220 -7.21 20.98 -46.75
CA LYS A 220 -6.03 21.65 -46.18
C LYS A 220 -6.37 22.45 -44.91
N ILE A 221 -7.51 22.15 -44.29
CA ILE A 221 -7.96 22.81 -43.07
C ILE A 221 -7.75 21.87 -41.87
N ILE A 222 -7.16 22.38 -40.79
CA ILE A 222 -7.03 21.70 -39.50
C ILE A 222 -7.88 22.42 -38.45
N PRO A 223 -8.96 21.80 -37.94
CA PRO A 223 -9.67 22.29 -36.77
C PRO A 223 -8.78 22.34 -35.52
N TRP A 224 -8.92 23.38 -34.69
CA TRP A 224 -8.17 23.50 -33.44
C TRP A 224 -9.02 23.89 -32.21
N PHE A 225 -8.53 23.49 -31.04
CA PHE A 225 -9.14 23.75 -29.72
C PHE A 225 -8.06 24.07 -28.67
N HIS A 226 -8.46 24.56 -27.49
CA HIS A 226 -7.56 24.81 -26.34
C HIS A 226 -7.99 24.01 -25.10
N TYR A 227 -7.04 23.70 -24.22
CA TYR A 227 -7.31 22.93 -23.00
C TYR A 227 -6.59 23.50 -21.77
N TYR A 228 -7.39 23.92 -20.80
CA TYR A 228 -6.93 24.40 -19.48
C TYR A 228 -7.76 23.80 -18.34
N TRP A 229 -8.34 22.60 -18.51
CA TRP A 229 -9.15 21.94 -17.48
C TRP A 229 -8.32 20.98 -16.60
N PRO A 230 -8.68 20.79 -15.32
CA PRO A 230 -9.63 21.62 -14.59
C PRO A 230 -9.05 23.03 -14.36
N ASN A 231 -9.88 24.06 -14.54
CA ASN A 231 -9.45 25.45 -14.39
C ASN A 231 -9.05 25.77 -12.93
N THR A 232 -9.60 25.03 -11.97
CA THR A 232 -9.25 25.05 -10.55
C THR A 232 -7.81 24.62 -10.29
N PHE A 233 -7.15 23.93 -11.23
CA PHE A 233 -5.72 23.66 -11.16
C PHE A 233 -4.92 24.61 -12.07
N SER A 234 -5.22 24.60 -13.37
CA SER A 234 -4.40 25.28 -14.39
C SER A 234 -4.31 26.81 -14.21
N LYS A 235 -5.29 27.40 -13.51
CA LYS A 235 -5.37 28.83 -13.20
C LYS A 235 -5.19 29.13 -11.70
N TYR A 236 -4.74 28.20 -10.87
CA TYR A 236 -4.46 28.48 -9.45
C TYR A 236 -3.47 29.66 -9.30
N PRO A 237 -3.67 30.60 -8.37
CA PRO A 237 -4.78 30.76 -7.42
C PRO A 237 -5.90 31.71 -7.90
N GLU A 238 -6.03 31.96 -9.21
CA GLU A 238 -6.94 32.98 -9.77
C GLU A 238 -8.43 32.65 -9.55
N ILE A 239 -8.77 31.39 -9.26
CA ILE A 239 -10.14 30.93 -9.05
C ILE A 239 -10.37 30.60 -7.58
N ALA A 240 -11.46 31.09 -6.98
CA ALA A 240 -11.81 30.74 -5.60
C ALA A 240 -12.08 29.22 -5.47
N GLY A 241 -11.51 28.57 -4.46
CA GLY A 241 -11.55 27.11 -4.30
C GLY A 241 -10.62 26.34 -5.25
N SER A 242 -9.68 27.02 -5.92
CA SER A 242 -8.63 26.37 -6.69
C SER A 242 -7.63 25.63 -5.82
N SER A 243 -6.99 24.61 -6.40
CA SER A 243 -5.98 23.77 -5.75
C SER A 243 -4.66 23.84 -6.52
N PRO A 244 -3.50 23.93 -5.85
CA PRO A 244 -2.21 23.80 -6.52
C PRO A 244 -1.87 22.35 -6.89
N ILE A 245 -2.71 21.37 -6.51
CA ILE A 245 -2.48 19.93 -6.67
C ILE A 245 -3.35 19.36 -7.80
N TRP A 246 -2.78 18.44 -8.58
CA TRP A 246 -3.44 17.68 -9.64
C TRP A 246 -2.85 16.26 -9.74
N GLY A 247 -3.66 15.26 -10.06
CA GLY A 247 -3.25 13.89 -10.35
C GLY A 247 -4.16 12.79 -9.78
N THR A 248 -5.43 13.08 -9.44
CA THR A 248 -6.36 12.01 -9.02
C THR A 248 -6.81 11.16 -10.20
N LYS A 249 -7.30 9.94 -9.93
CA LYS A 249 -7.79 9.03 -10.96
C LYS A 249 -8.93 9.65 -11.79
N GLU A 250 -9.80 10.43 -11.14
CA GLU A 250 -10.92 11.13 -11.75
C GLU A 250 -10.44 12.24 -12.68
N GLU A 251 -9.37 12.96 -12.31
CA GLU A 251 -8.78 14.01 -13.14
C GLU A 251 -8.15 13.44 -14.42
N TYR A 252 -7.44 12.31 -14.34
CA TYR A 252 -6.94 11.59 -15.51
C TYR A 252 -8.09 11.10 -16.41
N ALA A 253 -9.13 10.51 -15.82
CA ALA A 253 -10.29 10.03 -16.56
C ALA A 253 -11.05 11.18 -17.25
N SER A 254 -11.19 12.33 -16.59
CA SER A 254 -11.84 13.53 -17.16
C SER A 254 -11.04 14.09 -18.34
N LEU A 255 -9.72 14.19 -18.22
CA LEU A 255 -8.84 14.63 -19.30
C LEU A 255 -8.99 13.73 -20.53
N TYR A 256 -8.90 12.41 -20.34
CA TYR A 256 -9.09 11.46 -21.43
C TYR A 256 -10.47 11.56 -22.06
N ALA A 257 -11.53 11.66 -21.26
CA ALA A 257 -12.90 11.80 -21.75
C ALA A 257 -13.09 13.05 -22.61
N ASP A 258 -12.53 14.19 -22.19
CA ASP A 258 -12.59 15.44 -22.93
C ASP A 258 -11.91 15.34 -24.30
N PHE A 259 -10.67 14.83 -24.32
CA PHE A 259 -9.91 14.69 -25.58
C PHE A 259 -10.55 13.68 -26.50
N LYS A 260 -10.98 12.53 -25.97
CA LYS A 260 -11.66 11.49 -26.73
C LYS A 260 -12.95 12.01 -27.37
N ASN A 261 -13.71 12.84 -26.67
CA ASN A 261 -14.95 13.41 -27.21
C ASN A 261 -14.70 14.26 -28.47
N VAL A 262 -13.70 15.16 -28.43
CA VAL A 262 -13.35 15.99 -29.58
C VAL A 262 -12.75 15.14 -30.71
N LYS A 263 -11.92 14.15 -30.36
CA LYS A 263 -11.29 13.26 -31.33
C LYS A 263 -12.31 12.37 -32.04
N ASP A 264 -13.29 11.82 -31.33
CA ASP A 264 -14.36 11.01 -31.93
C ASP A 264 -15.17 11.81 -32.95
N TRP A 265 -15.42 13.10 -32.68
CA TRP A 265 -16.04 13.99 -33.67
C TRP A 265 -15.13 14.21 -34.90
N ALA A 266 -13.84 14.45 -34.70
CA ALA A 266 -12.90 14.68 -35.80
C ALA A 266 -12.79 13.43 -36.70
N ASP A 267 -12.70 12.24 -36.08
CA ASP A 267 -12.64 10.96 -36.79
C ASP A 267 -13.91 10.65 -37.57
N ALA A 268 -15.09 10.92 -36.98
CA ALA A 268 -16.37 10.75 -37.65
C ALA A 268 -16.50 11.61 -38.92
N ASN A 269 -15.78 12.73 -38.98
CA ASN A 269 -15.76 13.64 -40.12
C ASN A 269 -14.50 13.52 -40.99
N ASN A 270 -13.59 12.59 -40.67
CA ASN A 270 -12.29 12.42 -41.35
C ASN A 270 -11.50 13.74 -41.40
N LEU A 271 -11.32 14.36 -40.23
CA LEU A 271 -10.57 15.59 -40.03
C LEU A 271 -9.40 15.34 -39.06
N PRO A 272 -8.23 15.98 -39.27
CA PRO A 272 -7.21 16.05 -38.23
C PRO A 272 -7.64 17.00 -37.11
N LEU A 273 -6.87 17.08 -36.03
CA LEU A 273 -7.13 17.98 -34.91
C LEU A 273 -5.82 18.62 -34.43
N TYR A 274 -5.90 19.80 -33.83
CA TYR A 274 -4.76 20.47 -33.20
C TYR A 274 -5.13 21.09 -31.84
N LEU A 275 -4.36 20.77 -30.80
CA LEU A 275 -4.46 21.42 -29.49
C LEU A 275 -3.55 22.65 -29.47
N GLY A 276 -4.11 23.83 -29.72
CA GLY A 276 -3.33 25.06 -29.93
C GLY A 276 -2.68 25.64 -28.67
N GLU A 277 -3.28 25.38 -27.50
CA GLU A 277 -2.80 25.87 -26.22
C GLU A 277 -3.18 24.93 -25.08
N PHE A 278 -2.21 24.66 -24.23
CA PHE A 278 -2.40 24.12 -22.89
C PHE A 278 -1.31 24.61 -21.94
N GLY A 279 -1.53 24.48 -20.63
CA GLY A 279 -0.51 24.75 -19.63
C GLY A 279 -1.08 25.01 -18.24
N SER A 280 -0.19 25.13 -17.26
CA SER A 280 -0.55 25.37 -15.86
C SER A 280 0.25 26.53 -15.27
N ASN A 281 -0.35 27.21 -14.30
CA ASN A 281 0.31 28.31 -13.63
C ASN A 281 1.59 27.86 -12.89
N SER A 282 2.67 28.65 -12.93
CA SER A 282 3.97 28.40 -12.33
C SER A 282 3.96 28.38 -10.80
N VAL A 283 2.86 28.83 -10.19
CA VAL A 283 2.62 28.77 -8.73
C VAL A 283 1.90 27.49 -8.30
N CYS A 284 1.48 26.62 -9.23
CA CYS A 284 1.01 25.28 -8.88
C CYS A 284 2.19 24.41 -8.39
N ASP A 285 1.89 23.35 -7.66
CA ASP A 285 2.91 22.40 -7.20
C ASP A 285 3.70 21.82 -8.38
N ALA A 286 5.04 21.80 -8.26
CA ALA A 286 5.94 21.45 -9.35
C ALA A 286 5.68 20.04 -9.91
N LYS A 287 5.45 19.07 -9.01
CA LYS A 287 5.17 17.67 -9.40
C LYS A 287 3.78 17.51 -10.00
N SER A 288 2.79 18.25 -9.51
CA SER A 288 1.46 18.31 -10.10
C SER A 288 1.50 18.88 -11.53
N ARG A 289 2.30 19.93 -11.77
CA ARG A 289 2.51 20.49 -13.12
C ARG A 289 3.18 19.49 -14.05
N GLU A 290 4.22 18.80 -13.59
CA GLU A 290 4.89 17.72 -14.32
C GLU A 290 3.88 16.63 -14.73
N ARG A 291 3.09 16.11 -13.77
CA ARG A 291 2.04 15.12 -14.05
C ARG A 291 1.00 15.61 -15.04
N TYR A 292 0.53 16.86 -14.89
CA TYR A 292 -0.49 17.44 -15.76
C TYR A 292 -0.02 17.59 -17.20
N HIS A 293 1.16 18.20 -17.41
CA HIS A 293 1.71 18.34 -18.75
C HIS A 293 1.97 16.97 -19.38
N LYS A 294 2.55 16.03 -18.61
CA LYS A 294 2.79 14.67 -19.08
C LYS A 294 1.48 13.95 -19.46
N ALA A 295 0.42 14.08 -18.67
CA ALA A 295 -0.87 13.46 -18.98
C ALA A 295 -1.48 13.99 -20.28
N ILE A 296 -1.37 15.29 -20.55
CA ILE A 296 -1.81 15.89 -21.82
C ILE A 296 -1.01 15.32 -22.99
N ILE A 297 0.30 15.20 -22.83
CA ILE A 297 1.23 14.67 -23.83
C ILE A 297 0.87 13.22 -24.15
N GLU A 298 0.84 12.34 -23.15
CA GLU A 298 0.54 10.91 -23.34
C GLU A 298 -0.86 10.71 -23.95
N THR A 299 -1.87 11.44 -23.47
CA THR A 299 -3.24 11.27 -23.94
C THR A 299 -3.43 11.77 -25.38
N SER A 300 -2.81 12.89 -25.76
CA SER A 300 -2.88 13.38 -27.14
C SER A 300 -2.04 12.56 -28.12
N GLU A 301 -0.95 11.93 -27.65
CA GLU A 301 -0.21 10.92 -28.41
C GLU A 301 -1.05 9.67 -28.66
N GLU A 302 -1.67 9.14 -27.61
CA GLU A 302 -2.57 7.98 -27.69
C GLU A 302 -3.72 8.22 -28.67
N LEU A 303 -4.33 9.39 -28.60
CA LEU A 303 -5.46 9.76 -29.45
C LEU A 303 -5.03 10.27 -30.84
N GLY A 304 -3.75 10.58 -31.04
CA GLY A 304 -3.16 10.91 -32.34
C GLY A 304 -3.45 12.32 -32.83
N PHE A 305 -3.13 13.35 -32.06
CA PHE A 305 -3.16 14.74 -32.55
C PHE A 305 -2.07 15.64 -31.94
N PRO A 306 -1.56 16.64 -32.71
CA PRO A 306 -0.55 17.59 -32.28
C PRO A 306 -1.02 18.57 -31.20
N ARG A 307 -0.06 19.13 -30.46
CA ARG A 307 -0.30 20.09 -29.38
C ARG A 307 0.76 21.18 -29.27
N ALA A 308 0.46 22.31 -28.64
CA ALA A 308 1.45 23.31 -28.28
C ALA A 308 1.30 23.84 -26.85
N ILE A 309 2.40 23.81 -26.08
CA ILE A 309 2.42 24.28 -24.70
C ILE A 309 2.61 25.80 -24.61
N TRP A 310 1.72 26.46 -23.88
CA TRP A 310 1.73 27.90 -23.63
C TRP A 310 2.84 28.29 -22.66
N CYS A 311 3.90 28.92 -23.17
CA CYS A 311 4.94 29.56 -22.37
C CYS A 311 4.83 31.07 -22.51
N ALA A 312 4.36 31.77 -21.48
CA ALA A 312 4.03 33.20 -21.58
C ALA A 312 4.83 34.13 -20.66
N GLY A 313 5.94 33.60 -20.13
CA GLY A 313 6.87 34.34 -19.30
C GLY A 313 6.30 34.70 -17.92
N PRO A 314 7.02 35.54 -17.15
CA PRO A 314 6.75 35.72 -15.72
C PRO A 314 5.46 36.50 -15.40
N LYS A 315 4.89 37.26 -16.35
CA LYS A 315 3.71 38.11 -16.07
C LYS A 315 2.37 37.37 -16.09
N SER A 316 2.20 36.35 -16.92
CA SER A 316 0.98 35.53 -16.96
C SER A 316 1.14 34.18 -16.27
N ASN A 317 2.24 34.03 -15.53
CA ASN A 317 2.47 32.93 -14.61
C ASN A 317 2.35 31.53 -15.25
N LYS A 318 2.69 31.30 -16.52
CA LYS A 318 2.71 29.97 -17.18
C LYS A 318 4.05 29.79 -17.91
N MET A 319 5.08 29.44 -17.17
CA MET A 319 6.46 29.37 -17.64
C MET A 319 7.02 27.95 -17.57
N ILE A 320 7.65 27.51 -18.66
CA ILE A 320 8.42 26.27 -18.78
C ILE A 320 9.86 26.49 -19.25
N TYR A 321 10.19 27.71 -19.70
CA TYR A 321 11.51 28.12 -20.17
C TYR A 321 11.78 29.56 -19.74
N THR A 322 12.95 29.78 -19.15
CA THR A 322 13.39 31.06 -18.62
C THR A 322 14.11 31.85 -19.72
N ARG A 323 13.35 32.67 -20.45
CA ARG A 323 13.87 33.41 -21.62
C ARG A 323 15.11 34.26 -21.34
N ASN A 324 15.25 34.81 -20.13
CA ASN A 324 16.40 35.65 -19.76
C ASN A 324 17.67 34.85 -19.40
N GLN A 325 17.53 33.58 -19.04
CA GLN A 325 18.63 32.73 -18.55
C GLN A 325 18.96 31.58 -19.51
N GLY A 326 18.06 31.24 -20.43
CA GLY A 326 18.26 30.13 -21.36
C GLY A 326 18.04 28.75 -20.74
N GLU A 327 17.27 28.66 -19.64
CA GLU A 327 17.12 27.42 -18.87
C GLU A 327 15.67 26.91 -18.90
N TRP A 328 15.50 25.61 -19.12
CA TRP A 328 14.23 24.91 -18.95
C TRP A 328 13.88 24.76 -17.47
N VAL A 329 12.59 24.87 -17.14
CA VAL A 329 12.12 24.64 -15.77
C VAL A 329 12.18 23.14 -15.47
N GLU A 330 12.82 22.78 -14.35
CA GLU A 330 13.03 21.39 -13.92
C GLU A 330 11.74 20.54 -13.98
N GLY A 331 11.85 19.35 -14.58
CA GLY A 331 10.75 18.38 -14.74
C GLY A 331 9.74 18.74 -15.84
N GLN A 332 9.68 20.00 -16.28
CA GLN A 332 8.69 20.44 -17.27
C GLN A 332 9.07 20.02 -18.68
N LEU A 333 10.35 20.05 -19.04
CA LEU A 333 10.80 19.61 -20.35
C LEU A 333 10.66 18.09 -20.48
N GLU A 334 11.02 17.36 -19.43
CA GLU A 334 10.90 15.90 -19.36
C GLU A 334 9.45 15.44 -19.42
N ALA A 335 8.51 16.22 -18.88
CA ALA A 335 7.07 15.97 -19.01
C ALA A 335 6.55 16.13 -20.45
N LEU A 336 7.20 16.96 -21.27
CA LEU A 336 6.81 17.23 -22.67
C LEU A 336 7.38 16.22 -23.65
N PHE A 337 8.56 15.71 -23.32
CA PHE A 337 9.24 14.65 -24.05
C PHE A 337 9.46 13.48 -23.09
N PRO A 338 8.37 12.90 -22.54
CA PRO A 338 8.50 11.75 -21.66
C PRO A 338 9.25 10.70 -22.47
N SER A 339 10.40 10.28 -21.95
CA SER A 339 11.27 9.41 -22.72
C SER A 339 10.45 8.20 -23.15
N THR A 340 10.36 7.98 -24.47
CA THR A 340 9.85 6.73 -25.05
C THR A 340 10.73 5.53 -24.70
N LYS A 341 11.78 5.74 -23.88
CA LYS A 341 12.58 4.65 -23.35
C LYS A 341 11.72 3.80 -22.43
N ARG A 342 11.63 2.54 -22.80
CA ARG A 342 10.97 1.48 -22.05
C ARG A 342 11.48 1.50 -20.61
N LYS A 343 10.60 1.68 -19.62
CA LYS A 343 10.98 1.60 -18.22
C LYS A 343 11.19 0.14 -17.84
N ASN A 344 12.37 -0.39 -18.12
CA ASN A 344 12.68 -1.78 -17.80
C ASN A 344 13.08 -1.92 -16.33
N ILE A 345 13.08 -3.16 -15.85
CA ILE A 345 13.51 -3.51 -14.51
C ILE A 345 14.43 -4.73 -14.57
N LEU A 346 15.59 -4.62 -13.92
CA LEU A 346 16.48 -5.74 -13.63
C LEU A 346 16.50 -5.95 -12.11
N PHE A 347 15.96 -7.08 -11.66
CA PHE A 347 15.79 -7.42 -10.26
C PHE A 347 16.75 -8.55 -9.86
N LEU A 348 17.86 -8.19 -9.21
CA LEU A 348 18.92 -9.10 -8.79
C LEU A 348 18.72 -9.51 -7.33
N VAL A 349 18.59 -10.81 -7.08
CA VAL A 349 18.44 -11.38 -5.74
C VAL A 349 19.57 -12.35 -5.46
N VAL A 350 20.27 -12.19 -4.34
CA VAL A 350 21.35 -13.09 -3.92
C VAL A 350 20.94 -13.82 -2.64
N ASP A 351 20.97 -15.14 -2.63
CA ASP A 351 20.60 -15.98 -1.48
C ASP A 351 21.70 -15.93 -0.41
N ASP A 352 21.33 -15.60 0.83
CA ASP A 352 22.22 -15.57 2.01
C ASP A 352 23.37 -14.53 1.96
N LEU A 353 23.29 -13.48 1.14
CA LEU A 353 24.34 -12.45 1.07
C LEU A 353 24.24 -11.44 2.23
N ASN A 354 25.30 -11.34 3.02
CA ASN A 354 25.43 -10.37 4.11
C ASN A 354 25.93 -9.00 3.58
N THR A 355 25.80 -7.93 4.38
CA THR A 355 26.41 -6.62 4.15
C THR A 355 27.93 -6.62 4.40
N ASP A 356 28.58 -7.77 4.39
CA ASP A 356 30.02 -7.90 4.61
C ASP A 356 30.80 -7.67 3.30
N LEU A 357 30.67 -6.47 2.73
CA LEU A 357 31.16 -6.08 1.41
C LEU A 357 31.90 -4.74 1.48
N VAL A 358 32.75 -4.43 0.49
CA VAL A 358 33.42 -3.10 0.38
C VAL A 358 32.38 -1.98 0.34
N ALA A 359 31.32 -2.13 -0.46
CA ALA A 359 30.18 -1.24 -0.48
C ALA A 359 29.56 -0.99 0.91
N PHE A 360 29.75 -1.86 1.89
CA PHE A 360 29.18 -1.77 3.24
C PHE A 360 30.25 -1.71 4.35
N ASN A 361 31.46 -1.27 3.99
CA ASN A 361 32.62 -1.01 4.88
C ASN A 361 33.42 -2.23 5.34
N ASN A 362 33.34 -3.39 4.67
CA ASN A 362 34.37 -4.42 4.80
C ASN A 362 35.36 -4.37 3.62
N PRO A 363 36.57 -3.83 3.81
CA PRO A 363 37.56 -3.74 2.73
C PRO A 363 38.21 -5.08 2.34
N GLU A 364 37.97 -6.16 3.09
CA GLU A 364 38.57 -7.46 2.82
C GLU A 364 37.89 -8.21 1.67
N VAL A 365 36.60 -7.92 1.39
CA VAL A 365 35.79 -8.67 0.41
C VAL A 365 35.82 -7.99 -0.96
N ILE A 366 36.25 -8.71 -1.99
CA ILE A 366 36.49 -8.15 -3.33
C ILE A 366 35.22 -8.27 -4.18
N THR A 367 34.47 -7.17 -4.32
CA THR A 367 33.22 -7.10 -5.11
C THR A 367 33.13 -5.86 -6.01
N PRO A 368 34.05 -5.71 -7.00
CA PRO A 368 34.18 -4.50 -7.79
C PRO A 368 32.91 -4.10 -8.57
N THR A 369 32.07 -5.06 -8.96
CA THR A 369 30.82 -4.77 -9.69
C THR A 369 29.78 -4.17 -8.75
N ILE A 370 29.53 -4.80 -7.61
CA ILE A 370 28.59 -4.34 -6.59
C ILE A 370 29.05 -2.98 -6.04
N ASP A 371 30.36 -2.80 -5.84
CA ASP A 371 30.94 -1.55 -5.39
C ASP A 371 30.67 -0.42 -6.40
N LYS A 372 30.89 -0.67 -7.70
CA LYS A 372 30.57 0.28 -8.77
C LYS A 372 29.07 0.61 -8.81
N LEU A 373 28.21 -0.38 -8.69
CA LEU A 373 26.75 -0.18 -8.64
C LEU A 373 26.33 0.67 -7.43
N ALA A 374 26.98 0.48 -6.28
CA ALA A 374 26.73 1.28 -5.08
C ALA A 374 27.21 2.74 -5.21
N GLU A 375 28.19 3.02 -6.08
CA GLU A 375 28.61 4.38 -6.44
C GLU A 375 27.67 5.05 -7.45
N GLU A 376 27.06 4.27 -8.35
CA GLU A 376 26.13 4.76 -9.38
C GLU A 376 24.70 4.99 -8.83
N GLY A 377 24.30 4.29 -7.77
CA GLY A 377 22.93 4.31 -7.23
C GLY A 377 22.78 4.80 -5.79
N VAL A 378 21.61 4.54 -5.22
CA VAL A 378 21.30 4.72 -3.81
C VAL A 378 21.59 3.42 -3.08
N LYS A 379 22.41 3.51 -2.03
CA LYS A 379 22.72 2.41 -1.11
C LYS A 379 22.02 2.64 0.22
N TYR A 380 21.17 1.70 0.61
CA TYR A 380 20.49 1.73 1.90
C TYR A 380 21.32 0.96 2.93
N LEU A 381 21.89 1.69 3.90
CA LEU A 381 22.74 1.08 4.93
C LEU A 381 21.94 0.37 6.00
N ASN A 382 20.61 0.55 6.04
CA ASN A 382 19.73 0.00 7.07
C ASN A 382 18.51 -0.71 6.46
N ALA A 383 18.72 -1.46 5.39
CA ALA A 383 17.68 -2.31 4.79
C ALA A 383 17.50 -3.61 5.56
N GLN A 384 16.25 -3.97 5.88
CA GLN A 384 15.89 -5.16 6.63
C GLN A 384 15.02 -6.11 5.81
N CYS A 385 15.25 -7.42 5.93
CA CYS A 385 14.33 -8.44 5.47
C CYS A 385 13.10 -8.52 6.39
N SER A 386 11.97 -9.03 5.89
CA SER A 386 10.77 -9.22 6.71
C SER A 386 10.76 -10.53 7.49
N TYR A 387 11.60 -11.49 7.11
CA TYR A 387 11.79 -12.76 7.81
C TYR A 387 13.19 -13.34 7.52
N PRO A 388 13.98 -13.75 8.52
CA PRO A 388 15.37 -14.19 8.33
C PRO A 388 15.48 -15.66 7.85
N VAL A 389 14.67 -16.02 6.84
CA VAL A 389 14.61 -17.33 6.15
C VAL A 389 14.17 -17.12 4.71
N CYS A 390 14.86 -17.75 3.76
CA CYS A 390 14.67 -17.58 2.31
C CYS A 390 13.21 -17.55 1.83
N GLY A 391 12.46 -18.64 1.98
CA GLY A 391 11.08 -18.76 1.50
C GLY A 391 10.14 -17.65 1.98
N PRO A 392 9.95 -17.49 3.31
CA PRO A 392 9.17 -16.40 3.89
C PRO A 392 9.59 -15.00 3.43
N SER A 393 10.90 -14.70 3.38
CA SER A 393 11.38 -13.39 2.94
C SER A 393 11.03 -13.11 1.47
N ARG A 394 11.28 -14.10 0.60
CA ARG A 394 11.00 -14.02 -0.84
C ARG A 394 9.52 -13.84 -1.13
N ALA A 395 8.66 -14.61 -0.45
CA ALA A 395 7.23 -14.41 -0.54
C ALA A 395 6.82 -13.00 -0.08
N SER A 396 7.45 -12.48 0.97
CA SER A 396 7.15 -11.15 1.51
C SER A 396 7.45 -10.03 0.53
N PHE A 397 8.65 -9.94 -0.03
CA PHE A 397 8.99 -8.85 -0.96
C PHE A 397 8.36 -9.00 -2.35
N LEU A 398 8.03 -10.23 -2.80
CA LEU A 398 7.32 -10.44 -4.07
C LEU A 398 5.82 -10.18 -3.95
N THR A 399 5.23 -10.24 -2.75
CA THR A 399 3.81 -9.87 -2.51
C THR A 399 3.66 -8.46 -1.94
N GLY A 400 4.73 -7.85 -1.42
CA GLY A 400 4.69 -6.55 -0.76
C GLY A 400 3.95 -6.58 0.57
N THR A 401 3.91 -7.75 1.23
CA THR A 401 3.19 -7.98 2.49
C THR A 401 4.05 -8.72 3.50
N TYR A 402 3.84 -8.50 4.79
CA TYR A 402 4.54 -9.24 5.85
C TYR A 402 4.15 -10.73 5.85
N PRO A 403 5.01 -11.63 6.34
CA PRO A 403 4.76 -13.07 6.37
C PRO A 403 3.46 -13.47 7.09
N GLU A 404 2.97 -12.66 8.02
CA GLU A 404 1.69 -12.87 8.69
C GLU A 404 0.49 -12.65 7.78
N ARG A 405 0.60 -11.76 6.79
CA ARG A 405 -0.47 -11.47 5.83
C ARG A 405 -0.49 -12.46 4.68
N ASN A 406 0.67 -12.83 4.13
CA ASN A 406 0.75 -13.85 3.08
C ASN A 406 0.78 -15.30 3.60
N GLY A 407 1.05 -15.49 4.89
CA GLY A 407 0.99 -16.78 5.60
C GLY A 407 2.18 -17.71 5.37
N VAL A 408 3.14 -17.31 4.55
CA VAL A 408 4.37 -18.06 4.29
C VAL A 408 5.34 -17.81 5.44
N THR A 409 5.24 -18.64 6.49
CA THR A 409 6.06 -18.52 7.72
C THR A 409 6.99 -19.71 7.94
N ASN A 410 7.10 -20.58 6.94
CA ASN A 410 7.98 -21.74 6.90
C ASN A 410 8.25 -22.14 5.43
N LEU A 411 8.97 -23.24 5.23
CA LEU A 411 9.38 -23.75 3.90
C LEU A 411 8.45 -24.83 3.34
N SER A 412 7.27 -25.03 3.92
CA SER A 412 6.26 -26.01 3.46
C SER A 412 4.95 -25.38 3.03
N ASN A 413 4.72 -24.14 3.43
CA ASN A 413 3.51 -23.36 3.14
C ASN A 413 3.55 -22.85 1.70
N LEU A 414 2.61 -23.27 0.84
CA LEU A 414 2.47 -22.73 -0.51
C LEU A 414 1.68 -21.41 -0.47
N LEU A 415 2.24 -20.36 -1.06
CA LEU A 415 1.58 -19.06 -1.22
C LEU A 415 0.21 -19.17 -1.92
N PRO A 416 0.05 -19.94 -3.03
CA PRO A 416 -1.25 -20.13 -3.67
C PRO A 416 -2.32 -20.70 -2.74
N ASP A 417 -1.95 -21.62 -1.85
CA ASP A 417 -2.90 -22.30 -0.96
C ASP A 417 -3.37 -21.38 0.17
N ILE A 418 -2.48 -20.48 0.63
CA ILE A 418 -2.70 -19.70 1.85
C ILE A 418 -3.17 -18.28 1.53
N ALA A 419 -2.76 -17.73 0.38
CA ALA A 419 -3.08 -16.37 -0.01
C ALA A 419 -3.32 -16.25 -1.54
N PRO A 420 -4.29 -16.98 -2.12
CA PRO A 420 -4.54 -17.02 -3.57
C PRO A 420 -4.89 -15.65 -4.18
N ASN A 421 -5.32 -14.70 -3.36
CA ASN A 421 -5.74 -13.36 -3.78
C ASN A 421 -4.59 -12.34 -3.85
N LEU A 422 -3.40 -12.67 -3.35
CA LEU A 422 -2.25 -11.78 -3.40
C LEU A 422 -1.56 -11.90 -4.75
N THR A 423 -1.74 -10.88 -5.60
CA THR A 423 -1.01 -10.78 -6.86
C THR A 423 0.44 -10.42 -6.61
N THR A 424 1.37 -11.26 -7.07
CA THR A 424 2.81 -10.99 -6.93
C THR A 424 3.26 -9.86 -7.86
N LEU A 425 4.39 -9.21 -7.55
CA LEU A 425 4.98 -8.14 -8.36
C LEU A 425 5.15 -8.53 -9.84
N PRO A 426 5.77 -9.68 -10.19
CA PRO A 426 5.89 -10.08 -11.59
C PRO A 426 4.53 -10.34 -12.24
N GLU A 427 3.56 -10.92 -11.53
CA GLU A 427 2.19 -11.09 -12.07
C GLU A 427 1.52 -9.75 -12.39
N LEU A 428 1.67 -8.75 -11.51
CA LEU A 428 1.12 -7.42 -11.75
C LEU A 428 1.75 -6.79 -13.01
N LEU A 429 3.07 -6.85 -13.14
CA LEU A 429 3.76 -6.28 -14.30
C LEU A 429 3.39 -7.00 -15.60
N SER A 430 3.32 -8.34 -15.57
CA SER A 430 2.84 -9.17 -16.69
C SER A 430 1.44 -8.73 -17.15
N LYS A 431 0.50 -8.58 -16.21
CA LYS A 431 -0.87 -8.07 -16.47
C LYS A 431 -0.89 -6.63 -17.02
N ASN A 432 0.17 -5.85 -16.81
CA ASN A 432 0.29 -4.46 -17.25
C ASN A 432 1.25 -4.29 -18.44
N GLY A 433 1.42 -5.34 -19.26
CA GLY A 433 2.07 -5.25 -20.57
C GLY A 433 3.60 -5.36 -20.54
N TYR A 434 4.19 -5.79 -19.42
CA TYR A 434 5.62 -6.13 -19.36
C TYR A 434 5.85 -7.55 -19.85
N ARG A 435 6.98 -7.76 -20.52
CA ARG A 435 7.57 -9.11 -20.61
C ARG A 435 8.26 -9.43 -19.30
N THR A 436 7.81 -10.46 -18.61
CA THR A 436 8.34 -10.86 -17.31
C THR A 436 9.10 -12.17 -17.43
N ALA A 437 10.35 -12.18 -16.97
CA ALA A 437 11.24 -13.32 -17.04
C ALA A 437 11.95 -13.54 -15.71
N ALA A 438 12.26 -14.81 -15.42
CA ALA A 438 13.02 -15.19 -14.24
C ALA A 438 14.13 -16.19 -14.59
N VAL A 439 15.28 -16.02 -13.94
CA VAL A 439 16.41 -16.93 -14.02
C VAL A 439 16.90 -17.24 -12.61
N GLY A 440 17.16 -18.51 -12.30
CA GLY A 440 17.67 -18.93 -11.00
C GLY A 440 16.62 -18.94 -9.88
N LYS A 441 17.04 -18.74 -8.62
CA LYS A 441 16.17 -18.81 -7.43
C LYS A 441 15.58 -17.43 -7.14
N VAL A 442 14.43 -17.10 -7.72
CA VAL A 442 13.68 -15.86 -7.44
C VAL A 442 12.65 -16.12 -6.35
N PHE A 443 11.64 -16.94 -6.65
CA PHE A 443 10.82 -17.60 -5.63
C PHE A 443 11.60 -18.74 -4.97
N ASP A 444 11.24 -19.07 -3.73
CA ASP A 444 11.62 -20.38 -3.18
C ASP A 444 10.70 -21.45 -3.76
N PRO A 445 11.23 -22.48 -4.45
CA PRO A 445 10.41 -23.47 -5.14
C PRO A 445 9.55 -24.33 -4.20
N ARG A 446 9.75 -24.25 -2.88
CA ARG A 446 8.92 -24.96 -1.89
C ARG A 446 7.70 -24.15 -1.43
N ASN A 447 7.61 -22.88 -1.81
CA ASN A 447 6.57 -21.96 -1.36
C ASN A 447 5.67 -21.43 -2.49
N VAL A 448 5.85 -21.90 -3.72
CA VAL A 448 5.02 -21.54 -4.89
C VAL A 448 4.79 -22.77 -5.77
N ASP A 449 3.68 -22.77 -6.49
CA ASP A 449 3.29 -23.84 -7.42
C ASP A 449 3.48 -23.42 -8.90
N ASP A 450 3.24 -24.35 -9.82
CA ASP A 450 3.32 -24.10 -11.26
C ASP A 450 2.30 -23.03 -11.72
N GLY A 451 1.17 -22.87 -11.02
CA GLY A 451 0.14 -21.87 -11.31
C GLY A 451 0.66 -20.44 -11.14
N HIS A 452 1.28 -20.13 -10.00
CA HIS A 452 1.90 -18.82 -9.76
C HIS A 452 3.11 -18.58 -10.66
N TYR A 453 3.91 -19.61 -10.97
CA TYR A 453 4.97 -19.47 -11.97
C TYR A 453 4.41 -19.03 -13.33
N ASN A 454 3.35 -19.68 -13.81
CA ASN A 454 2.76 -19.36 -15.12
C ASN A 454 2.06 -18.00 -15.15
N ALA A 455 1.54 -17.53 -14.02
CA ALA A 455 0.95 -16.20 -13.92
C ALA A 455 2.01 -15.09 -13.85
N ALA A 456 3.13 -15.36 -13.18
CA ALA A 456 4.21 -14.41 -12.94
C ALA A 456 5.08 -14.14 -14.18
N TRP A 457 5.34 -15.17 -14.99
CA TRP A 457 6.36 -15.12 -16.05
C TRP A 457 5.73 -15.28 -17.43
N THR A 458 5.97 -14.31 -18.32
CA THR A 458 5.60 -14.43 -19.75
C THR A 458 6.59 -15.28 -20.52
N GLU A 459 7.84 -15.36 -20.04
CA GLU A 459 8.89 -16.20 -20.62
C GLU A 459 9.00 -17.54 -19.89
N ASP A 460 9.44 -18.58 -20.59
CA ASP A 460 9.59 -19.93 -20.03
C ASP A 460 10.60 -19.96 -18.88
N TYR A 461 10.14 -20.32 -17.68
CA TYR A 461 11.00 -20.45 -16.50
C TYR A 461 11.66 -21.84 -16.43
N THR A 462 13.00 -21.85 -16.42
CA THR A 462 13.77 -23.08 -16.15
C THR A 462 14.09 -23.17 -14.67
N ALA A 463 13.48 -24.15 -13.99
CA ALA A 463 13.76 -24.43 -12.58
C ALA A 463 15.27 -24.71 -12.36
N PRO A 464 15.88 -24.20 -11.27
CA PRO A 464 17.30 -24.41 -10.96
C PRO A 464 17.81 -25.85 -11.10
N SER A 465 17.00 -26.84 -10.72
CA SER A 465 17.36 -28.27 -10.80
C SER A 465 17.35 -28.87 -12.21
N LYS A 466 16.93 -28.10 -13.23
CA LYS A 466 16.80 -28.55 -14.61
C LYS A 466 17.95 -28.10 -15.53
N TYR A 467 18.88 -27.26 -15.05
CA TYR A 467 20.04 -26.82 -15.84
C TYR A 467 21.00 -27.98 -16.07
N ILE A 468 21.47 -28.12 -17.32
CA ILE A 468 22.41 -29.16 -17.75
C ILE A 468 23.80 -28.56 -17.81
N TYR A 469 24.78 -29.21 -17.19
CA TYR A 469 26.16 -28.74 -17.15
C TYR A 469 26.98 -29.22 -18.37
N PRO A 470 27.97 -28.44 -18.85
CA PRO A 470 28.78 -28.83 -20.01
C PRO A 470 29.65 -30.08 -19.73
N GLU A 471 29.42 -31.18 -20.45
CA GLU A 471 30.14 -32.46 -20.26
C GLU A 471 31.67 -32.35 -20.41
N GLU A 472 32.17 -31.28 -21.05
CA GLU A 472 33.60 -30.99 -21.22
C GLU A 472 34.34 -30.75 -19.89
N TYR A 473 33.64 -30.41 -18.81
CA TYR A 473 34.22 -30.30 -17.46
C TYR A 473 34.44 -31.67 -16.77
N GLY A 474 34.15 -32.77 -17.47
CA GLY A 474 34.44 -34.14 -17.01
C GLY A 474 33.73 -34.49 -15.71
N ASP A 475 34.35 -35.31 -14.86
CA ASP A 475 33.75 -35.88 -13.64
C ASP A 475 33.36 -34.84 -12.57
N PHE A 476 33.71 -33.56 -12.74
CA PHE A 476 33.24 -32.49 -11.87
C PHE A 476 31.77 -32.15 -12.14
N VAL A 477 31.26 -32.42 -13.34
CA VAL A 477 29.86 -32.17 -13.70
C VAL A 477 29.19 -33.44 -14.23
N GLY A 478 27.87 -33.53 -14.08
CA GLY A 478 27.12 -34.69 -14.55
C GLY A 478 25.61 -34.42 -14.59
N GLY A 479 25.05 -34.42 -15.80
CA GLY A 479 23.63 -34.14 -16.02
C GLY A 479 23.24 -32.78 -15.46
N ASN A 480 22.38 -32.78 -14.43
CA ASN A 480 21.87 -31.56 -13.79
C ASN A 480 22.54 -31.26 -12.43
N SER A 481 23.73 -31.79 -12.20
CA SER A 481 24.48 -31.58 -10.97
C SER A 481 25.96 -31.33 -11.27
N TYR A 482 26.59 -30.51 -10.43
CA TYR A 482 28.04 -30.49 -10.29
C TYR A 482 28.41 -31.21 -8.99
N ARG A 483 29.65 -31.69 -8.92
CA ARG A 483 30.17 -32.41 -7.78
C ARG A 483 30.31 -31.43 -6.62
N VAL A 484 29.66 -31.79 -5.52
CA VAL A 484 30.00 -31.31 -4.19
C VAL A 484 30.54 -32.51 -3.43
N THR A 485 31.67 -32.32 -2.77
CA THR A 485 32.31 -33.34 -1.93
C THR A 485 31.32 -33.68 -0.83
N ASP A 486 30.95 -34.96 -0.77
CA ASP A 486 29.76 -35.38 -0.05
C ASP A 486 29.83 -34.98 1.43
N GLY A 487 28.86 -34.17 1.83
CA GLY A 487 28.73 -33.62 3.18
C GLY A 487 29.82 -32.65 3.62
N THR A 488 30.55 -31.95 2.74
CA THR A 488 31.45 -30.85 3.15
C THR A 488 30.79 -29.48 3.07
N SER A 489 31.11 -28.60 4.02
CA SER A 489 30.53 -27.25 4.11
C SER A 489 31.03 -26.31 3.01
N TYR A 490 32.14 -26.66 2.36
CA TYR A 490 32.71 -25.92 1.23
C TYR A 490 33.43 -26.84 0.24
N GLU A 491 33.66 -26.35 -0.97
CA GLU A 491 34.54 -26.98 -1.97
C GLU A 491 35.22 -25.93 -2.86
N ILE A 492 36.53 -26.11 -3.07
CA ILE A 492 37.30 -25.35 -4.06
C ILE A 492 37.17 -26.06 -5.40
N GLY A 493 36.65 -25.34 -6.39
CA GLY A 493 36.53 -25.81 -7.76
C GLY A 493 37.82 -26.37 -8.35
N PRO A 494 37.78 -27.43 -9.18
CA PRO A 494 38.97 -27.91 -9.86
C PRO A 494 39.50 -26.89 -10.89
N GLU A 495 40.80 -26.97 -11.17
CA GLU A 495 41.46 -26.12 -12.16
C GLU A 495 40.91 -26.41 -13.57
N GLY A 496 40.66 -25.36 -14.35
CA GLY A 496 40.17 -25.46 -15.72
C GLY A 496 38.64 -25.51 -15.88
N VAL A 497 37.87 -25.56 -14.78
CA VAL A 497 36.40 -25.42 -14.84
C VAL A 497 36.02 -23.93 -14.81
N GLY A 498 35.29 -23.50 -15.84
CA GLY A 498 34.77 -22.14 -15.96
C GLY A 498 33.63 -21.85 -14.99
N ASP A 499 33.14 -20.59 -14.99
CA ASP A 499 32.02 -20.18 -14.13
C ASP A 499 30.74 -20.93 -14.51
N ASP A 500 30.53 -21.19 -15.80
CA ASP A 500 29.46 -22.00 -16.39
C ASP A 500 29.55 -23.50 -16.01
N GLY A 501 30.64 -23.95 -15.38
CA GLY A 501 30.68 -25.25 -14.70
C GLY A 501 29.90 -25.30 -13.39
N TYR A 502 29.35 -24.16 -12.95
CA TYR A 502 28.61 -23.99 -11.70
C TYR A 502 27.24 -23.37 -11.99
N GLN A 503 26.30 -23.58 -11.07
CA GLN A 503 24.90 -23.22 -11.26
C GLN A 503 24.69 -21.72 -11.51
N ASP A 504 25.32 -20.85 -10.72
CA ASP A 504 25.16 -19.40 -10.86
C ASP A 504 25.81 -18.82 -12.12
N GLY A 505 26.83 -19.50 -12.68
CA GLY A 505 27.42 -19.14 -13.95
C GLY A 505 26.47 -19.47 -15.08
N GLN A 506 25.84 -20.65 -15.05
CA GLN A 506 24.75 -21.02 -15.96
C GLN A 506 23.56 -20.03 -15.86
N PHE A 507 23.22 -19.56 -14.66
CA PHE A 507 22.21 -18.52 -14.49
C PHE A 507 22.63 -17.21 -15.15
N SER A 508 23.88 -16.79 -15.01
CA SER A 508 24.37 -15.58 -15.68
C SER A 508 24.32 -15.68 -17.20
N GLU A 509 24.73 -16.82 -17.78
CA GLU A 509 24.68 -17.03 -19.24
C GLU A 509 23.23 -17.06 -19.76
N HIS A 510 22.30 -17.67 -19.01
CA HIS A 510 20.89 -17.65 -19.37
C HIS A 510 20.31 -16.24 -19.26
N ALA A 511 20.57 -15.50 -18.18
CA ALA A 511 20.11 -14.12 -18.05
C ALA A 511 20.65 -13.20 -19.16
N VAL A 512 21.90 -13.41 -19.58
CA VAL A 512 22.53 -12.72 -20.72
C VAL A 512 21.76 -13.02 -22.02
N ALA A 513 21.44 -14.29 -22.30
CA ALA A 513 20.65 -14.67 -23.47
C ALA A 513 19.22 -14.09 -23.41
N THR A 514 18.57 -14.13 -22.24
CA THR A 514 17.25 -13.56 -22.04
C THR A 514 17.25 -12.05 -22.27
N LEU A 515 18.28 -11.31 -21.81
CA LEU A 515 18.41 -9.88 -22.08
C LEU A 515 18.54 -9.57 -23.57
N GLU A 516 19.27 -10.38 -24.34
CA GLU A 516 19.36 -10.22 -25.79
C GLU A 516 17.98 -10.34 -26.45
N GLU A 517 17.17 -11.32 -26.03
CA GLU A 517 15.82 -11.51 -26.55
C GLU A 517 14.86 -10.39 -26.14
N LEU A 518 14.87 -9.99 -24.86
CA LEU A 518 14.04 -8.90 -24.33
C LEU A 518 14.39 -7.56 -24.96
N GLY A 519 15.68 -7.31 -25.22
CA GLY A 519 16.20 -6.11 -25.85
C GLY A 519 15.64 -5.86 -27.25
N THR A 520 15.25 -6.90 -27.99
CA THR A 520 14.67 -6.75 -29.34
C THR A 520 13.19 -6.34 -29.38
N SER A 521 12.48 -6.42 -28.25
CA SER A 521 11.06 -6.09 -28.17
C SER A 521 10.81 -4.58 -28.13
N SER A 522 9.59 -4.15 -28.43
CA SER A 522 9.11 -2.79 -28.13
C SER A 522 8.42 -2.70 -26.76
N GLN A 523 8.05 -3.82 -26.15
CA GLN A 523 7.51 -3.89 -24.79
C GLN A 523 8.61 -3.71 -23.74
N PRO A 524 8.32 -3.08 -22.58
CA PRO A 524 9.24 -3.04 -21.46
C PRO A 524 9.38 -4.44 -20.85
N PHE A 525 10.48 -4.67 -20.13
CA PHE A 525 10.73 -5.95 -19.47
C PHE A 525 10.96 -5.84 -17.97
N PHE A 526 10.62 -6.92 -17.26
CA PHE A 526 11.04 -7.20 -15.89
C PHE A 526 11.82 -8.52 -15.90
N LEU A 527 13.13 -8.45 -15.69
CA LEU A 527 13.98 -9.63 -15.58
C LEU A 527 14.43 -9.80 -14.12
N ALA A 528 14.01 -10.88 -13.48
CA ALA A 528 14.48 -11.27 -12.16
C ALA A 528 15.59 -12.33 -12.27
N VAL A 529 16.75 -12.10 -11.65
CA VAL A 529 17.88 -13.05 -11.62
C VAL A 529 18.23 -13.38 -10.18
N GLY A 530 18.02 -14.64 -9.81
CA GLY A 530 18.22 -15.16 -8.46
C GLY A 530 19.46 -16.04 -8.34
N PHE A 531 20.54 -15.50 -7.78
CA PHE A 531 21.76 -16.24 -7.49
C PHE A 531 21.68 -17.00 -6.17
N LYS A 532 22.27 -18.21 -6.11
CA LYS A 532 22.25 -19.08 -4.93
C LYS A 532 23.44 -18.90 -4.01
N LYS A 533 24.64 -18.66 -4.53
CA LYS A 533 25.76 -18.36 -3.63
C LYS A 533 25.56 -16.96 -3.03
N PRO A 534 26.01 -16.71 -1.79
CA PRO A 534 26.85 -17.57 -0.96
C PRO A 534 26.11 -18.60 -0.08
N HIS A 535 24.84 -18.97 -0.31
CA HIS A 535 24.18 -20.06 0.45
C HIS A 535 25.02 -21.36 0.47
N LEU A 536 25.07 -22.01 1.63
CA LEU A 536 25.75 -23.30 1.87
C LEU A 536 25.34 -24.40 0.86
N PRO A 537 26.22 -25.36 0.52
CA PRO A 537 27.65 -25.38 0.85
C PRO A 537 28.40 -24.30 0.05
N PHE A 538 29.47 -23.75 0.59
CA PHE A 538 30.25 -22.69 -0.06
C PHE A 538 31.11 -23.25 -1.19
N VAL A 539 30.63 -23.15 -2.43
CA VAL A 539 31.30 -23.71 -3.60
C VAL A 539 31.48 -22.64 -4.66
N ALA A 540 32.72 -22.43 -5.09
CA ALA A 540 33.09 -21.46 -6.11
C ALA A 540 34.32 -21.94 -6.92
N PRO A 541 34.53 -21.41 -8.14
CA PRO A 541 35.76 -21.65 -8.89
C PRO A 541 37.02 -21.24 -8.12
N LYS A 542 38.11 -22.01 -8.29
CA LYS A 542 39.40 -21.79 -7.61
C LYS A 542 39.91 -20.35 -7.70
N LYS A 543 39.74 -19.71 -8.87
CA LYS A 543 40.21 -18.34 -9.13
C LYS A 543 39.65 -17.31 -8.14
N TYR A 544 38.49 -17.55 -7.52
CA TYR A 544 37.90 -16.66 -6.52
C TYR A 544 38.43 -16.93 -5.11
N PHE A 545 38.77 -18.18 -4.78
CA PHE A 545 39.52 -18.49 -3.57
C PHE A 545 40.93 -17.87 -3.61
N ASP A 546 41.59 -17.93 -4.76
CA ASP A 546 42.94 -17.39 -4.94
C ASP A 546 43.04 -15.85 -4.74
N LEU A 547 41.91 -15.14 -4.64
CA LEU A 547 41.87 -13.71 -4.33
C LEU A 547 42.21 -13.40 -2.86
N TYR A 548 42.09 -14.38 -1.98
CA TYR A 548 42.15 -14.19 -0.54
C TYR A 548 43.31 -14.96 0.08
N ASP A 549 44.05 -14.30 0.98
CA ASP A 549 44.91 -15.00 1.93
C ASP A 549 44.07 -15.40 3.15
N ARG A 550 43.70 -16.69 3.22
CA ARG A 550 42.92 -17.26 4.34
C ARG A 550 43.47 -16.86 5.71
N SER A 551 44.81 -16.81 5.85
CA SER A 551 45.44 -16.57 7.15
C SER A 551 45.26 -15.13 7.63
N SER A 552 44.99 -14.19 6.73
CA SER A 552 44.80 -12.77 7.08
C SER A 552 43.36 -12.38 7.38
N LEU A 553 42.36 -13.21 7.06
CA LEU A 553 40.94 -12.86 7.17
C LEU A 553 40.50 -12.55 8.60
N THR A 554 39.88 -11.41 8.85
CA THR A 554 39.46 -11.03 10.22
C THR A 554 38.33 -11.91 10.72
N LEU A 555 38.45 -12.45 11.95
CA LEU A 555 37.36 -13.17 12.62
C LEU A 555 36.48 -12.19 13.37
N ALA A 556 35.18 -12.49 13.48
CA ALA A 556 34.26 -11.70 14.29
C ALA A 556 34.76 -11.58 15.74
N ASP A 557 34.93 -10.36 16.24
CA ASP A 557 35.55 -10.12 17.55
C ASP A 557 34.65 -10.54 18.72
N TYR A 558 33.33 -10.35 18.58
CA TYR A 558 32.33 -10.64 19.62
C TYR A 558 31.59 -11.95 19.30
N GLN A 559 32.02 -13.05 19.93
CA GLN A 559 31.52 -14.40 19.68
C GLN A 559 30.75 -14.95 20.89
N THR A 560 29.80 -14.18 21.39
CA THR A 560 28.88 -14.62 22.44
C THR A 560 27.56 -13.86 22.34
N LEU A 561 26.50 -14.34 23.00
CA LEU A 561 25.24 -13.60 23.02
C LEU A 561 25.43 -12.19 23.61
N PRO A 562 24.63 -11.20 23.19
CA PRO A 562 24.65 -9.89 23.82
C PRO A 562 24.43 -10.01 25.33
N LYS A 563 25.18 -9.25 26.13
CA LYS A 563 25.06 -9.29 27.58
C LYS A 563 23.64 -8.92 28.00
N GLY A 564 22.99 -9.78 28.80
CA GLY A 564 21.61 -9.57 29.24
C GLY A 564 20.55 -9.98 28.20
N ALA A 565 20.95 -10.51 27.04
CA ALA A 565 20.02 -11.12 26.11
C ALA A 565 19.51 -12.46 26.66
N PRO A 566 18.25 -12.82 26.40
CA PRO A 566 17.68 -14.06 26.90
C PRO A 566 18.24 -15.28 26.16
N SER A 567 18.70 -16.29 26.91
CA SER A 567 19.40 -17.46 26.34
C SER A 567 18.65 -18.20 25.23
N PHE A 568 17.31 -18.19 25.24
CA PHE A 568 16.51 -18.91 24.25
C PHE A 568 16.59 -18.30 22.84
N ILE A 569 17.09 -17.05 22.68
CA ILE A 569 17.28 -16.45 21.35
C ILE A 569 18.45 -17.08 20.62
N TYR A 570 19.38 -17.74 21.33
CA TYR A 570 20.47 -18.48 20.71
C TYR A 570 19.92 -19.49 19.71
N LYS A 571 20.48 -19.48 18.50
CA LYS A 571 20.14 -20.44 17.46
C LYS A 571 21.36 -21.30 17.20
N GLU A 572 21.25 -22.57 17.55
CA GLU A 572 22.24 -23.56 17.15
C GLU A 572 22.39 -23.54 15.62
N PRO A 573 23.62 -23.53 15.08
CA PRO A 573 23.90 -23.43 13.65
C PRO A 573 23.68 -24.78 12.96
N THR A 574 22.47 -25.34 13.10
CA THR A 574 22.11 -26.70 12.70
C THR A 574 22.31 -26.98 11.22
N GLU A 575 22.20 -25.95 10.38
CA GLU A 575 22.48 -26.05 8.94
C GLU A 575 23.96 -26.26 8.67
N LEU A 576 24.83 -25.53 9.36
CA LEU A 576 26.28 -25.68 9.24
C LEU A 576 26.74 -27.00 9.88
N THR A 577 26.28 -27.34 11.08
CA THR A 577 26.66 -28.60 11.76
C THR A 577 26.09 -29.84 11.07
N GLY A 578 25.23 -29.68 10.06
CA GLY A 578 24.79 -30.77 9.19
C GLY A 578 25.89 -31.30 8.26
N TYR A 579 26.98 -30.56 8.06
CA TYR A 579 28.13 -30.98 7.26
C TYR A 579 29.15 -31.79 8.09
N ASN A 580 29.69 -32.86 7.49
CA ASN A 580 30.58 -33.84 8.10
C ASN A 580 31.93 -33.25 8.53
N ASP A 581 32.37 -32.18 7.89
CA ASP A 581 33.63 -31.49 8.17
C ASP A 581 33.49 -30.39 9.23
N ILE A 582 32.29 -30.23 9.80
CA ILE A 582 32.01 -29.30 10.89
C ILE A 582 31.99 -30.05 12.23
N PRO A 583 32.85 -29.68 13.19
CA PRO A 583 32.84 -30.26 14.53
C PRO A 583 31.50 -30.06 15.23
N GLN A 584 30.98 -31.14 15.84
CA GLN A 584 29.74 -31.11 16.61
C GLN A 584 29.90 -30.47 18.00
N THR A 585 31.14 -30.31 18.46
CA THR A 585 31.50 -29.67 19.73
C THR A 585 32.58 -28.64 19.48
N TRP A 586 32.44 -27.48 20.13
CA TRP A 586 33.33 -26.34 19.98
C TRP A 586 34.08 -26.11 21.29
N GLU A 587 35.41 -26.03 21.22
CA GLU A 587 36.28 -26.01 22.41
C GLU A 587 37.30 -24.87 22.39
N ALA A 588 37.35 -24.07 21.32
CA ALA A 588 38.31 -22.99 21.21
C ALA A 588 37.94 -21.80 22.10
N ILE A 589 38.93 -20.93 22.35
CA ILE A 589 38.78 -19.68 23.08
C ILE A 589 39.30 -18.55 22.19
N TYR A 590 38.50 -17.51 21.96
CA TYR A 590 38.88 -16.34 21.16
C TYR A 590 38.39 -15.06 21.81
N ASN A 591 39.26 -14.05 21.93
CA ASN A 591 38.95 -12.76 22.59
C ASN A 591 38.28 -12.88 23.98
N GLY A 592 38.54 -13.97 24.71
CA GLY A 592 37.94 -14.24 26.02
C GLY A 592 36.56 -14.91 25.99
N HIS A 593 36.06 -15.28 24.80
CA HIS A 593 34.86 -16.08 24.60
C HIS A 593 35.23 -17.57 24.50
N GLU A 594 34.56 -18.42 25.28
CA GLU A 594 34.80 -19.87 25.34
C GLU A 594 33.80 -20.65 24.48
N ASN A 595 34.17 -21.89 24.10
CA ASN A 595 33.36 -22.80 23.27
C ASN A 595 33.03 -22.24 21.89
N VAL A 596 33.99 -21.57 21.26
CA VAL A 596 33.87 -21.09 19.88
C VAL A 596 34.39 -22.15 18.90
N LEU A 597 33.91 -22.10 17.65
CA LEU A 597 34.40 -22.96 16.58
C LEU A 597 35.92 -22.77 16.40
N ASP A 598 36.63 -23.84 16.02
CA ASP A 598 38.08 -23.78 15.76
C ASP A 598 38.43 -22.61 14.82
N LEU A 599 39.42 -21.80 15.18
CA LEU A 599 39.71 -20.52 14.52
C LEU A 599 40.16 -20.70 13.07
N GLU A 600 40.91 -21.76 12.77
CA GLU A 600 41.30 -22.07 11.40
C GLU A 600 40.09 -22.53 10.59
N LYS A 601 39.17 -23.28 11.21
CA LYS A 601 37.90 -23.63 10.57
C LYS A 601 37.01 -22.40 10.32
N GLN A 602 36.97 -21.43 11.23
CA GLN A 602 36.26 -20.16 11.00
C GLN A 602 36.85 -19.40 9.80
N ARG A 603 38.19 -19.25 9.74
CA ARG A 603 38.88 -18.61 8.59
C ARG A 603 38.65 -19.35 7.28
N GLU A 604 38.58 -20.68 7.33
CA GLU A 604 38.25 -21.51 6.17
C GLU A 604 36.84 -21.24 5.65
N LEU A 605 35.84 -21.12 6.54
CA LEU A 605 34.46 -20.80 6.16
C LEU A 605 34.34 -19.37 5.61
N LEU A 606 34.98 -18.38 6.25
CA LEU A 606 35.03 -17.00 5.74
C LEU A 606 35.66 -16.93 4.36
N HIS A 607 36.80 -17.61 4.17
CA HIS A 607 37.47 -17.67 2.88
C HIS A 607 36.55 -18.23 1.78
N ALA A 608 35.79 -19.29 2.09
CA ALA A 608 34.85 -19.86 1.14
C ALA A 608 33.63 -18.97 0.89
N TYR A 609 33.11 -18.30 1.92
CA TYR A 609 32.00 -17.34 1.79
C TYR A 609 32.41 -16.12 0.95
N TYR A 610 33.58 -15.53 1.19
CA TYR A 610 34.09 -14.39 0.42
C TYR A 610 34.43 -14.78 -1.03
N ALA A 611 34.97 -15.99 -1.27
CA ALA A 611 35.15 -16.51 -2.61
C ALA A 611 33.80 -16.64 -3.36
N CYS A 612 32.74 -17.06 -2.66
CA CYS A 612 31.38 -17.11 -3.21
C CYS A 612 30.84 -15.70 -3.51
N ALA A 613 31.06 -14.72 -2.62
CA ALA A 613 30.65 -13.34 -2.84
C ALA A 613 31.33 -12.73 -4.08
N SER A 614 32.66 -12.88 -4.24
CA SER A 614 33.39 -12.44 -5.44
C SER A 614 32.95 -13.16 -6.71
N TYR A 615 32.61 -14.44 -6.59
CA TYR A 615 32.09 -15.21 -7.72
C TYR A 615 30.75 -14.64 -8.22
N ILE A 616 29.83 -14.35 -7.30
CA ILE A 616 28.54 -13.73 -7.64
C ILE A 616 28.70 -12.30 -8.14
N ASP A 617 29.60 -11.51 -7.57
CA ASP A 617 29.95 -10.19 -8.11
C ASP A 617 30.31 -10.25 -9.60
N ALA A 618 31.18 -11.21 -9.97
CA ALA A 618 31.56 -11.41 -11.37
C ALA A 618 30.37 -11.87 -12.24
N GLN A 619 29.44 -12.67 -11.70
CA GLN A 619 28.25 -13.12 -12.44
C GLN A 619 27.25 -11.97 -12.65
N ILE A 620 27.05 -11.11 -11.65
CA ILE A 620 26.29 -9.86 -11.78
C ILE A 620 26.95 -8.97 -12.84
N GLY A 621 28.28 -8.86 -12.83
CA GLY A 621 29.06 -8.10 -13.81
C GLY A 621 28.75 -8.48 -15.25
N LYS A 622 28.58 -9.78 -15.55
CA LYS A 622 28.18 -10.25 -16.89
C LYS A 622 26.79 -9.75 -17.30
N VAL A 623 25.81 -9.84 -16.39
CA VAL A 623 24.43 -9.40 -16.65
C VAL A 623 24.37 -7.88 -16.88
N ILE A 624 25.06 -7.10 -16.03
CA ILE A 624 25.14 -5.64 -16.17
C ILE A 624 25.86 -5.23 -17.46
N THR A 625 26.97 -5.90 -17.79
CA THR A 625 27.70 -5.66 -19.05
C THR A 625 26.80 -5.93 -20.25
N LYS A 626 26.02 -7.02 -20.25
CA LYS A 626 25.09 -7.28 -21.35
C LYS A 626 24.00 -6.21 -21.45
N LEU A 627 23.44 -5.76 -20.32
CA LEU A 627 22.45 -4.68 -20.30
C LEU A 627 23.01 -3.37 -20.89
N GLU A 628 24.28 -3.07 -20.62
CA GLU A 628 25.03 -1.97 -21.24
C GLU A 628 25.22 -2.17 -22.75
N GLU A 629 25.66 -3.36 -23.18
CA GLU A 629 25.91 -3.71 -24.59
C GLU A 629 24.67 -3.58 -25.48
N ILE A 630 23.49 -3.96 -24.97
CA ILE A 630 22.22 -3.83 -25.70
C ILE A 630 21.62 -2.42 -25.64
N GLY A 631 22.27 -1.48 -24.93
CA GLY A 631 21.85 -0.08 -24.84
C GLY A 631 20.66 0.19 -23.92
N GLU A 632 20.29 -0.76 -23.06
CA GLU A 632 19.10 -0.67 -22.20
C GLU A 632 19.41 -0.22 -20.76
N LYS A 633 20.69 -0.04 -20.38
CA LYS A 633 21.06 0.35 -19.00
C LYS A 633 20.40 1.67 -18.57
N GLU A 634 20.41 2.67 -19.46
CA GLU A 634 19.96 4.05 -19.17
C GLU A 634 18.44 4.20 -19.02
N ASN A 635 17.68 3.11 -19.15
CA ASN A 635 16.24 3.05 -18.99
C ASN A 635 15.78 1.87 -18.13
N THR A 636 16.72 1.21 -17.45
CA THR A 636 16.44 0.07 -16.58
C THR A 636 16.63 0.47 -15.12
N LEU A 637 15.59 0.29 -14.31
CA LEU A 637 15.71 0.30 -12.85
C LEU A 637 16.43 -0.97 -12.42
N ILE A 638 17.62 -0.84 -11.83
CA ILE A 638 18.39 -1.99 -11.35
C ILE A 638 18.26 -2.04 -9.84
N ILE A 639 17.73 -3.14 -9.33
CA ILE A 639 17.56 -3.40 -7.89
C ILE A 639 18.43 -4.61 -7.54
N LEU A 640 19.34 -4.45 -6.58
CA LEU A 640 20.14 -5.55 -6.03
C LEU A 640 19.82 -5.70 -4.54
N ILE A 641 19.38 -6.90 -4.17
CA ILE A 641 19.07 -7.27 -2.78
C ILE A 641 19.65 -8.63 -2.40
N SER A 642 19.78 -8.85 -1.08
CA SER A 642 19.74 -10.20 -0.50
C SER A 642 18.34 -10.50 0.02
N ASP A 643 17.95 -11.78 0.09
CA ASP A 643 16.69 -12.18 0.71
C ASP A 643 16.74 -12.09 2.25
N HIS A 644 17.90 -12.35 2.86
CA HIS A 644 18.18 -12.08 4.27
C HIS A 644 19.70 -12.01 4.52
N GLY A 645 20.10 -11.64 5.74
CA GLY A 645 21.50 -11.60 6.14
C GLY A 645 22.06 -12.99 6.48
N PHE A 646 23.30 -13.05 6.97
CA PHE A 646 23.98 -14.28 7.37
C PHE A 646 25.02 -14.04 8.47
N ASN A 647 25.00 -14.84 9.54
CA ASN A 647 25.99 -14.79 10.63
C ASN A 647 27.27 -15.56 10.22
N LEU A 648 28.43 -14.97 10.49
CA LEU A 648 29.75 -15.46 10.08
C LEU A 648 30.68 -15.66 11.30
N GLY A 649 30.11 -16.10 12.42
CA GLY A 649 30.81 -16.36 13.68
C GLY A 649 30.53 -15.34 14.78
N ASP A 650 29.97 -14.19 14.43
CA ASP A 650 29.39 -13.22 15.36
C ASP A 650 28.33 -13.87 16.26
N HIS A 651 28.30 -13.45 17.52
CA HIS A 651 27.46 -14.03 18.58
C HIS A 651 27.65 -15.55 18.81
N ASN A 652 28.74 -16.13 18.30
CA ASN A 652 28.97 -17.57 18.19
C ASN A 652 27.92 -18.27 17.32
N MET A 653 27.34 -17.56 16.35
CA MET A 653 26.32 -18.08 15.43
C MET A 653 26.85 -18.18 14.02
N TRP A 654 26.31 -19.14 13.26
CA TRP A 654 26.54 -19.29 11.83
C TRP A 654 25.21 -19.56 11.14
N GLY A 655 25.01 -19.00 9.95
CA GLY A 655 23.76 -19.15 9.21
C GLY A 655 22.77 -18.02 9.49
N LYS A 656 21.48 -18.34 9.50
CA LYS A 656 20.36 -17.39 9.65
C LYS A 656 19.43 -17.83 10.80
N HIS A 657 18.15 -17.47 10.75
CA HIS A 657 17.12 -17.91 11.72
C HIS A 657 17.18 -17.27 13.11
N ASN A 658 17.47 -15.96 13.18
CA ASN A 658 17.38 -15.16 14.40
C ASN A 658 17.05 -13.70 14.05
N LEU A 659 16.75 -12.88 15.07
CA LEU A 659 16.36 -11.47 14.90
C LEU A 659 17.51 -10.47 15.17
N LEU A 660 18.76 -10.93 15.22
CA LEU A 660 19.95 -10.09 15.38
C LEU A 660 20.38 -9.48 14.03
N GLN A 661 21.17 -8.41 14.08
CA GLN A 661 21.37 -7.49 12.95
C GLN A 661 21.90 -8.22 11.72
N ASN A 662 22.87 -9.10 11.91
CA ASN A 662 23.49 -9.85 10.82
C ASN A 662 22.56 -10.86 10.13
N ALA A 663 21.47 -11.29 10.78
CA ALA A 663 20.48 -12.17 10.14
C ALA A 663 19.38 -11.38 9.42
N THR A 664 19.09 -10.16 9.87
CA THR A 664 17.94 -9.38 9.35
C THR A 664 18.34 -8.32 8.34
N GLN A 665 19.53 -7.72 8.48
CA GLN A 665 20.04 -6.69 7.59
C GLN A 665 20.50 -7.30 6.27
N VAL A 666 20.21 -6.59 5.17
CA VAL A 666 20.54 -7.04 3.81
C VAL A 666 21.24 -5.93 3.02
N PRO A 667 22.15 -6.28 2.10
CA PRO A 667 22.59 -5.33 1.09
C PRO A 667 21.41 -4.96 0.21
N MET A 668 21.18 -3.65 0.03
CA MET A 668 20.12 -3.12 -0.84
C MET A 668 20.66 -1.91 -1.61
N LEU A 669 20.75 -2.07 -2.93
CA LEU A 669 21.20 -1.05 -3.88
C LEU A 669 20.12 -0.82 -4.93
N ILE A 670 19.82 0.45 -5.23
CA ILE A 670 18.89 0.81 -6.31
C ILE A 670 19.54 1.84 -7.22
N ILE A 671 19.65 1.51 -8.50
CA ILE A 671 20.11 2.41 -9.56
C ILE A 671 18.86 2.85 -10.31
N ASP A 672 18.41 4.06 -10.00
CA ASP A 672 17.25 4.70 -10.62
C ASP A 672 17.70 5.57 -11.81
N PRO A 673 17.40 5.18 -13.07
CA PRO A 673 17.79 5.96 -14.24
C PRO A 673 17.11 7.34 -14.28
N SER A 674 15.97 7.52 -13.61
CA SER A 674 15.29 8.82 -13.49
C SER A 674 15.92 9.73 -12.43
N LYS A 675 16.76 9.19 -11.55
CA LYS A 675 17.40 9.89 -10.42
C LYS A 675 16.40 10.55 -9.47
N ALA A 676 15.15 10.07 -9.43
CA ALA A 676 14.11 10.61 -8.57
C ALA A 676 14.23 10.10 -7.12
N LEU A 677 14.85 8.94 -6.90
CA LEU A 677 15.14 8.47 -5.54
C LEU A 677 16.14 9.40 -4.82
N LYS A 678 15.74 9.86 -3.63
CA LYS A 678 16.63 10.66 -2.77
C LYS A 678 17.63 9.76 -2.04
N ASN A 679 18.80 10.33 -1.76
CA ASN A 679 19.89 9.63 -1.09
C ASN A 679 19.75 9.64 0.44
N GLU A 680 18.74 8.95 0.97
CA GLU A 680 18.46 8.81 2.41
C GLU A 680 19.15 7.58 3.02
N LYS A 681 20.50 7.57 3.00
CA LYS A 681 21.32 6.37 3.29
C LYS A 681 21.06 5.71 4.64
N ASP A 682 20.69 6.50 5.66
CA ASP A 682 20.57 6.05 7.05
C ASP A 682 19.15 5.64 7.46
N ARG A 683 18.15 5.93 6.62
CA ARG A 683 16.76 5.57 6.86
C ARG A 683 16.63 4.04 6.93
N ALA A 684 15.92 3.54 7.94
CA ALA A 684 15.57 2.12 7.96
C ALA A 684 14.53 1.87 6.87
N VAL A 685 14.82 0.92 6.00
CA VAL A 685 13.94 0.50 4.90
C VAL A 685 13.77 -1.00 4.94
N GLN A 686 12.80 -1.53 4.23
CA GLN A 686 12.48 -2.95 4.29
C GLN A 686 12.16 -3.52 2.91
N LEU A 687 12.39 -4.82 2.71
CA LEU A 687 12.24 -5.42 1.39
C LEU A 687 10.78 -5.36 0.87
N VAL A 688 9.78 -5.28 1.75
CA VAL A 688 8.36 -5.08 1.37
C VAL A 688 8.10 -3.72 0.69
N ASP A 689 9.00 -2.75 0.85
CA ASP A 689 8.94 -1.42 0.22
C ASP A 689 9.21 -1.48 -1.29
N LEU A 690 9.83 -2.57 -1.78
CA LEU A 690 10.22 -2.71 -3.19
C LEU A 690 9.03 -2.80 -4.13
N TYR A 691 7.97 -3.52 -3.75
CA TYR A 691 6.79 -3.66 -4.59
C TYR A 691 6.13 -2.28 -4.87
N PRO A 692 5.70 -1.48 -3.87
CA PRO A 692 5.13 -0.16 -4.15
C PRO A 692 6.11 0.79 -4.85
N THR A 693 7.42 0.65 -4.60
CA THR A 693 8.47 1.44 -5.29
C THR A 693 8.50 1.14 -6.79
N VAL A 694 8.45 -0.14 -7.17
CA VAL A 694 8.41 -0.55 -8.57
C VAL A 694 7.13 -0.05 -9.23
N CYS A 695 5.97 -0.14 -8.57
CA CYS A 695 4.72 0.41 -9.09
C CYS A 695 4.81 1.92 -9.38
N ASP A 696 5.45 2.71 -8.51
CA ASP A 696 5.64 4.14 -8.75
C ASP A 696 6.58 4.41 -9.92
N TYR A 697 7.70 3.68 -9.98
CA TYR A 697 8.65 3.79 -11.09
C TYR A 697 7.96 3.50 -12.43
N THR A 698 7.20 2.40 -12.52
CA THR A 698 6.52 1.98 -13.75
C THR A 698 5.21 2.70 -14.01
N SER A 699 4.71 3.48 -13.04
CA SER A 699 3.36 4.06 -13.06
C SER A 699 2.25 3.00 -13.16
N THR A 700 2.48 1.80 -12.61
CA THR A 700 1.50 0.72 -12.50
C THR A 700 0.61 0.93 -11.27
N PRO A 701 -0.72 0.74 -11.36
CA PRO A 701 -1.61 0.88 -10.20
C PRO A 701 -1.19 -0.04 -9.04
N LYS A 702 -0.96 0.55 -7.86
CA LYS A 702 -0.62 -0.19 -6.64
C LYS A 702 -1.82 -1.01 -6.16
N PRO A 703 -1.65 -2.31 -5.85
CA PRO A 703 -2.67 -3.07 -5.13
C PRO A 703 -2.94 -2.47 -3.74
N SER A 704 -4.21 -2.50 -3.31
CA SER A 704 -4.62 -1.94 -2.01
C SER A 704 -4.12 -2.73 -0.80
N PHE A 705 -3.68 -3.98 -1.00
CA PHE A 705 -3.19 -4.86 0.06
C PHE A 705 -1.72 -4.67 0.42
N LEU A 706 -0.98 -3.79 -0.28
CA LEU A 706 0.44 -3.59 -0.04
C LEU A 706 0.68 -3.02 1.37
N GLN A 707 1.69 -3.54 2.06
CA GLN A 707 2.03 -3.15 3.43
C GLN A 707 3.37 -2.40 3.51
N GLY A 708 4.20 -2.43 2.46
CA GLY A 708 5.39 -1.59 2.35
C GLY A 708 5.08 -0.15 1.93
N ASN A 709 6.04 0.76 2.14
CA ASN A 709 5.98 2.14 1.70
C ASN A 709 6.90 2.34 0.49
N SER A 710 6.48 3.11 -0.52
CA SER A 710 7.35 3.40 -1.66
C SER A 710 8.56 4.25 -1.23
N LEU A 711 9.72 3.97 -1.80
CA LEU A 711 10.96 4.70 -1.56
C LEU A 711 10.99 6.07 -2.27
N TYR A 712 10.01 6.36 -3.12
CA TYR A 712 9.79 7.70 -3.68
C TYR A 712 9.00 8.63 -2.74
N ILE A 713 8.42 8.10 -1.66
CA ILE A 713 7.70 8.89 -0.64
C ILE A 713 8.73 9.68 0.17
N VAL A 714 8.53 10.99 0.19
CA VAL A 714 9.41 11.97 0.88
C VAL A 714 8.74 12.63 2.08
N ASP A 715 7.45 12.38 2.29
CA ASP A 715 6.64 12.96 3.37
C ASP A 715 6.13 11.83 4.27
N ASP A 716 6.46 11.89 5.56
CA ASP A 716 6.06 10.87 6.53
C ASP A 716 4.54 10.84 6.77
N THR A 717 3.84 11.93 6.43
CA THR A 717 2.37 12.02 6.52
C THR A 717 1.64 11.15 5.49
N GLU A 718 2.34 10.62 4.49
CA GLU A 718 1.78 9.70 3.49
C GLU A 718 1.73 8.23 3.96
N THR A 719 2.20 7.95 5.19
CA THR A 719 2.33 6.58 5.71
C THR A 719 1.55 6.35 7.00
N ASN A 720 1.10 5.12 7.23
CA ASN A 720 0.28 4.74 8.40
C ASN A 720 1.13 4.44 9.66
N TYR A 721 2.46 4.39 9.53
CA TYR A 721 3.45 4.15 10.57
C TYR A 721 4.74 4.88 10.18
N PRO A 722 5.68 5.15 11.10
CA PRO A 722 6.85 5.96 10.81
C PRO A 722 7.63 5.47 9.57
N LEU A 723 7.90 6.40 8.66
CA LEU A 723 8.52 6.15 7.36
C LEU A 723 9.93 5.51 7.46
N ASP A 724 10.60 5.68 8.61
CA ASP A 724 11.93 5.17 8.94
C ASP A 724 11.91 3.96 9.90
N LEU A 725 10.78 3.25 9.99
CA LEU A 725 10.62 2.02 10.77
C LEU A 725 10.68 0.79 9.85
N ALA A 726 11.59 -0.14 10.14
CA ALA A 726 11.66 -1.44 9.50
C ALA A 726 11.27 -2.56 10.48
N VAL A 727 10.51 -3.56 10.02
CA VAL A 727 10.00 -4.64 10.87
C VAL A 727 10.39 -6.01 10.35
N THR A 728 10.94 -6.85 11.22
CA THR A 728 11.26 -8.25 10.92
C THR A 728 10.55 -9.18 11.91
N PHE A 729 9.95 -10.24 11.38
CA PHE A 729 9.22 -11.25 12.13
C PHE A 729 9.96 -12.60 12.12
N TYR A 730 9.89 -13.34 13.23
CA TYR A 730 10.41 -14.71 13.30
C TYR A 730 9.67 -15.57 14.34
N LYS A 731 9.23 -16.78 13.95
CA LYS A 731 8.59 -17.74 14.86
C LYS A 731 9.63 -18.60 15.60
N LYS A 732 9.56 -18.66 16.93
CA LYS A 732 10.45 -19.51 17.75
C LYS A 732 9.76 -20.09 18.98
N ASN A 733 9.86 -21.40 19.20
CA ASN A 733 9.46 -22.09 20.44
C ASN A 733 8.02 -21.76 20.96
N GLY A 734 7.05 -21.61 20.06
CA GLY A 734 5.67 -21.28 20.46
C GLY A 734 5.44 -19.80 20.80
N SER A 735 6.41 -18.94 20.49
CA SER A 735 6.37 -17.48 20.58
C SER A 735 6.61 -16.86 19.21
N ASN A 736 6.12 -15.63 19.03
CA ASN A 736 6.39 -14.77 17.89
C ASN A 736 7.38 -13.68 18.31
N GLY A 737 8.50 -13.57 17.59
CA GLY A 737 9.48 -12.50 17.75
C GLY A 737 9.26 -11.40 16.73
N TYR A 738 9.16 -10.16 17.19
CA TYR A 738 9.04 -8.95 16.38
C TYR A 738 10.20 -8.04 16.70
N THR A 739 10.96 -7.62 15.70
CA THR A 739 12.00 -6.60 15.86
C THR A 739 11.70 -5.38 15.02
N PHE A 740 11.83 -4.20 15.64
CA PHE A 740 11.54 -2.88 15.10
C PHE A 740 12.85 -2.09 15.08
N LYS A 741 13.31 -1.73 13.88
CA LYS A 741 14.56 -1.00 13.65
C LYS A 741 14.23 0.41 13.17
N GLN A 742 14.69 1.42 13.91
CA GLN A 742 14.56 2.83 13.57
C GLN A 742 15.87 3.54 13.85
N GLY A 743 16.56 3.99 12.79
CA GLY A 743 17.90 4.58 12.87
C GLY A 743 18.87 3.73 13.72
N ALA A 744 19.44 4.35 14.74
CA ALA A 744 20.40 3.76 15.68
C ALA A 744 19.78 2.81 16.74
N TYR A 745 18.47 2.55 16.70
CA TYR A 745 17.77 1.81 17.75
C TYR A 745 17.09 0.56 17.22
N ARG A 746 17.10 -0.49 18.03
CA ARG A 746 16.34 -1.72 17.77
C ARG A 746 15.61 -2.16 19.02
N TYR A 747 14.31 -2.37 18.88
CA TYR A 747 13.46 -2.93 19.92
C TYR A 747 12.95 -4.29 19.45
N THR A 748 13.18 -5.35 20.24
CA THR A 748 12.67 -6.69 19.97
C THR A 748 11.73 -7.12 21.08
N MET A 749 10.59 -7.68 20.72
CA MET A 749 9.65 -8.29 21.66
C MET A 749 9.33 -9.73 21.26
N TRP A 750 9.23 -10.60 22.26
CA TRP A 750 8.83 -11.99 22.09
C TRP A 750 7.49 -12.23 22.78
N THR A 751 6.45 -12.65 22.06
CA THR A 751 5.11 -12.84 22.62
C THR A 751 5.02 -14.04 23.57
N THR A 752 4.04 -14.06 24.46
CA THR A 752 3.78 -15.22 25.34
C THR A 752 3.11 -16.39 24.63
N ASP A 753 2.42 -16.14 23.52
CA ASP A 753 1.79 -17.15 22.68
C ASP A 753 1.98 -16.79 21.19
N LYS A 754 2.16 -17.82 20.35
CA LYS A 754 2.22 -17.72 18.88
C LYS A 754 0.92 -17.27 18.21
N THR A 755 -0.22 -17.28 18.93
CA THR A 755 -1.50 -16.70 18.46
C THR A 755 -1.54 -15.19 18.64
N MET A 756 -0.59 -14.60 19.38
CA MET A 756 -0.48 -13.14 19.46
C MET A 756 0.21 -12.64 18.19
N THR A 757 -0.60 -12.26 17.21
CA THR A 757 -0.19 -11.66 15.95
C THR A 757 -1.03 -10.41 15.70
N PRO A 758 -0.56 -9.43 14.90
CA PRO A 758 -1.41 -8.32 14.48
C PRO A 758 -2.65 -8.82 13.74
N MET A 759 -2.60 -9.96 13.06
CA MET A 759 -3.77 -10.49 12.33
C MET A 759 -4.91 -10.91 13.28
N GLU A 760 -4.60 -11.33 14.51
CA GLU A 760 -5.55 -11.99 15.41
C GLU A 760 -5.84 -11.21 16.69
N GLN A 761 -4.93 -10.35 17.18
CA GLN A 761 -5.02 -9.73 18.50
C GLN A 761 -4.59 -8.25 18.48
N PRO A 762 -5.30 -7.35 19.19
CA PRO A 762 -4.89 -5.95 19.27
C PRO A 762 -3.65 -5.81 20.16
N PHE A 763 -2.86 -4.75 19.96
CA PHE A 763 -1.61 -4.55 20.71
C PHE A 763 -1.83 -4.49 22.23
N SER A 764 -2.98 -3.97 22.68
CA SER A 764 -3.34 -3.82 24.09
C SER A 764 -3.42 -5.11 24.90
N VAL A 765 -3.58 -6.26 24.24
CA VAL A 765 -3.59 -7.59 24.89
C VAL A 765 -2.31 -8.39 24.65
N VAL A 766 -1.38 -7.84 23.86
CA VAL A 766 -0.07 -8.47 23.62
C VAL A 766 0.69 -8.48 24.94
N SER A 767 1.17 -9.67 25.31
CA SER A 767 2.07 -9.84 26.43
C SER A 767 3.35 -10.50 25.97
N THR A 768 4.46 -10.10 26.58
CA THR A 768 5.80 -10.50 26.17
C THR A 768 6.44 -11.43 27.20
N ILE A 769 7.21 -12.43 26.76
CA ILE A 769 8.06 -13.24 27.63
C ILE A 769 9.35 -12.53 27.96
N GLU A 770 9.91 -11.83 26.98
CA GLU A 770 11.16 -11.09 27.07
C GLU A 770 11.14 -9.94 26.07
N GLU A 771 11.90 -8.90 26.38
CA GLU A 771 12.09 -7.72 25.56
C GLU A 771 13.59 -7.41 25.46
N GLU A 772 14.01 -6.90 24.31
CA GLU A 772 15.39 -6.54 24.03
C GLU A 772 15.44 -5.13 23.44
N PHE A 773 16.44 -4.35 23.85
CA PHE A 773 16.71 -3.05 23.24
C PHE A 773 18.20 -2.89 22.99
N TYR A 774 18.57 -2.57 21.76
CA TYR A 774 19.94 -2.42 21.30
C TYR A 774 20.16 -1.04 20.69
N VAL A 775 21.35 -0.48 20.95
CA VAL A 775 21.76 0.85 20.50
C VAL A 775 23.04 0.70 19.67
N TYR A 776 23.03 1.24 18.46
CA TYR A 776 24.13 1.17 17.50
C TYR A 776 24.75 2.56 17.34
N GLN A 777 26.08 2.65 17.28
CA GLN A 777 26.76 3.90 16.90
C GLN A 777 26.75 4.10 15.38
N ASN A 778 26.73 2.99 14.62
CA ASN A 778 26.55 2.98 13.18
C ASN A 778 25.80 1.72 12.73
N ASN A 779 25.22 1.75 11.52
CA ASN A 779 24.33 0.68 11.02
C ASN A 779 25.05 -0.64 10.64
N GLN A 780 26.36 -0.74 10.82
CA GLN A 780 27.14 -1.97 10.57
C GLN A 780 27.66 -2.62 11.87
N GLU A 781 27.30 -2.06 13.04
CA GLU A 781 27.63 -2.66 14.33
C GLU A 781 26.68 -3.82 14.68
N ILE A 782 27.20 -4.76 15.45
CA ILE A 782 26.43 -5.88 16.02
C ILE A 782 26.00 -5.58 17.46
N GLU A 783 24.99 -6.29 17.93
CA GLU A 783 24.48 -6.17 19.28
C GLU A 783 25.46 -6.74 20.33
N THR A 784 25.82 -5.96 21.36
CA THR A 784 26.73 -6.44 22.44
C THR A 784 26.11 -6.43 23.84
N GLU A 785 25.10 -5.60 24.11
CA GLU A 785 24.42 -5.55 25.41
C GLU A 785 22.94 -5.20 25.22
N ASN A 786 22.05 -6.01 25.80
CA ASN A 786 20.63 -5.69 25.90
C ASN A 786 20.44 -4.61 26.99
N VAL A 787 20.06 -3.41 26.58
CA VAL A 787 19.95 -2.24 27.45
C VAL A 787 18.49 -1.88 27.82
N ILE A 788 17.53 -2.79 27.59
CA ILE A 788 16.10 -2.57 27.88
C ILE A 788 15.82 -2.07 29.30
N ASN A 789 16.64 -2.48 30.28
CA ASN A 789 16.49 -2.10 31.70
C ASN A 789 17.30 -0.86 32.11
N LYS A 790 18.00 -0.19 31.19
CA LYS A 790 18.81 1.00 31.50
C LYS A 790 17.98 2.26 31.35
N SER A 791 17.75 2.96 32.46
CA SER A 791 16.92 4.18 32.51
C SER A 791 17.37 5.32 31.60
N VAL A 792 18.64 5.33 31.18
CA VAL A 792 19.18 6.35 30.24
C VAL A 792 18.53 6.28 28.85
N TYR A 793 18.00 5.11 28.46
CA TYR A 793 17.34 4.90 27.16
C TYR A 793 15.81 4.84 27.26
N ALA A 794 15.23 5.25 28.40
CA ALA A 794 13.80 5.09 28.64
C ALA A 794 12.92 5.89 27.65
N ALA A 795 13.42 7.03 27.15
CA ALA A 795 12.71 7.84 26.16
C ALA A 795 12.70 7.16 24.79
N GLU A 796 13.85 6.68 24.33
CA GLU A 796 14.03 6.01 23.05
C GLU A 796 13.28 4.67 23.02
N ILE A 797 13.31 3.91 24.13
CA ILE A 797 12.50 2.70 24.29
C ILE A 797 11.01 3.03 24.16
N LYS A 798 10.54 4.10 24.80
CA LYS A 798 9.14 4.51 24.72
C LYS A 798 8.73 4.83 23.28
N VAL A 799 9.55 5.59 22.55
CA VAL A 799 9.30 5.96 21.15
C VAL A 799 9.20 4.71 20.27
N LEU A 800 10.14 3.77 20.35
CA LEU A 800 10.08 2.56 19.53
C LEU A 800 8.92 1.64 19.92
N LYS A 801 8.51 1.60 21.20
CA LYS A 801 7.30 0.87 21.62
C LYS A 801 6.02 1.50 21.05
N GLU A 802 5.93 2.82 21.04
CA GLU A 802 4.82 3.55 20.40
C GLU A 802 4.78 3.30 18.89
N ALA A 803 5.95 3.29 18.22
CA ALA A 803 6.04 2.94 16.81
C ALA A 803 5.64 1.48 16.55
N ALA A 804 6.01 0.56 17.44
CA ALA A 804 5.59 -0.84 17.37
C ALA A 804 4.07 -0.99 17.54
N GLU A 805 3.46 -0.25 18.46
CA GLU A 805 2.00 -0.20 18.65
C GLU A 805 1.30 0.37 17.41
N GLN A 806 1.81 1.44 16.81
CA GLN A 806 1.27 2.02 15.58
C GLN A 806 1.33 1.03 14.42
N TRP A 807 2.49 0.40 14.20
CA TRP A 807 2.65 -0.63 13.18
C TRP A 807 1.70 -1.81 13.41
N TRP A 808 1.64 -2.32 14.64
CA TRP A 808 0.76 -3.44 14.99
C TRP A 808 -0.71 -3.08 14.76
N THR A 809 -1.12 -1.87 15.14
CA THR A 809 -2.48 -1.37 14.98
C THR A 809 -2.83 -1.17 13.51
N ALA A 810 -1.90 -0.65 12.70
CA ALA A 810 -2.12 -0.47 11.26
C ALA A 810 -2.45 -1.79 10.54
N TYR A 811 -1.91 -2.91 11.02
CA TYR A 811 -2.17 -4.25 10.49
C TYR A 811 -3.13 -5.07 11.33
N TYR A 812 -3.67 -4.52 12.41
CA TYR A 812 -4.57 -5.25 13.27
C TYR A 812 -5.82 -5.69 12.51
N GLY A 813 -6.19 -6.97 12.61
CA GLY A 813 -7.41 -7.50 11.98
C GLY A 813 -7.35 -7.54 10.45
N GLN A 814 -6.20 -7.28 9.83
CA GLN A 814 -5.98 -7.55 8.40
C GLN A 814 -5.77 -9.05 8.16
N VAL A 815 -6.67 -9.88 8.70
CA VAL A 815 -6.63 -11.35 8.59
C VAL A 815 -6.50 -11.77 7.13
N HIS A 816 -5.83 -12.90 6.88
CA HIS A 816 -5.85 -13.55 5.57
C HIS A 816 -7.23 -13.39 4.94
N ASN A 817 -7.31 -12.59 3.88
CA ASN A 817 -8.41 -12.74 2.95
C ASN A 817 -8.15 -14.07 2.22
N LEU A 818 -8.27 -15.22 2.93
CA LEU A 818 -9.30 -16.14 2.49
C LEU A 818 -10.49 -15.23 2.36
N GLU A 819 -10.95 -15.05 1.14
CA GLU A 819 -12.11 -14.25 0.89
C GLU A 819 -13.11 -14.43 2.04
N SER A 820 -13.84 -13.37 2.34
CA SER A 820 -15.21 -13.44 2.79
C SER A 820 -16.02 -14.39 1.89
N THR A 821 -15.66 -15.66 1.94
CA THR A 821 -16.35 -16.81 1.50
C THR A 821 -16.61 -17.53 2.80
N ASN A 822 -17.71 -17.18 3.49
CA ASN A 822 -18.37 -18.16 4.36
C ASN A 822 -19.00 -19.23 3.42
N PHE A 823 -18.16 -19.89 2.63
CA PHE A 823 -18.49 -20.95 1.71
C PHE A 823 -17.83 -22.17 2.33
N ILE A 824 -18.59 -23.08 2.94
CA ILE A 824 -17.95 -24.26 3.52
C ILE A 824 -17.71 -25.32 2.43
N ARG A 825 -16.86 -24.99 1.45
CA ARG A 825 -16.23 -26.00 0.60
C ARG A 825 -15.23 -26.77 1.47
N ILE A 826 -15.64 -27.94 1.94
CA ILE A 826 -14.83 -28.76 2.86
C ILE A 826 -13.62 -29.35 2.13
N ASN A 827 -13.81 -29.81 0.89
CA ASN A 827 -12.71 -30.26 0.03
C ASN A 827 -13.22 -30.54 -1.39
N SER A 828 -13.08 -29.60 -2.34
CA SER A 828 -13.64 -29.82 -3.69
C SER A 828 -12.86 -30.84 -4.51
N ASN A 829 -11.56 -31.05 -4.27
CA ASN A 829 -10.76 -31.96 -5.09
C ASN A 829 -9.65 -32.70 -4.31
N PHE A 830 -9.69 -32.83 -2.98
CA PHE A 830 -8.73 -33.63 -2.19
C PHE A 830 -7.25 -33.55 -2.67
N GLU A 831 -6.68 -32.34 -2.77
CA GLU A 831 -5.32 -32.13 -3.29
C GLU A 831 -4.23 -32.73 -2.36
N GLU A 832 -2.98 -32.86 -2.83
CA GLU A 832 -1.91 -33.58 -2.11
C GLU A 832 -1.64 -32.96 -0.71
N GLY A 833 -1.78 -33.76 0.36
CA GLY A 833 -1.58 -33.28 1.75
C GLY A 833 -2.63 -33.70 2.79
N ILE A 834 -3.59 -34.57 2.42
CA ILE A 834 -4.79 -35.05 3.16
C ILE A 834 -4.70 -35.18 4.69
N SER A 835 -3.51 -35.38 5.27
CA SER A 835 -3.31 -35.43 6.72
C SER A 835 -3.74 -34.16 7.48
N THR A 836 -3.87 -33.01 6.81
CA THR A 836 -4.41 -31.77 7.40
C THR A 836 -5.84 -31.56 6.96
N GLY A 837 -6.82 -31.93 7.79
CA GLY A 837 -8.24 -31.61 7.54
C GLY A 837 -9.24 -32.74 7.69
N TRP A 838 -8.80 -33.99 7.62
CA TRP A 838 -9.68 -35.17 7.63
C TRP A 838 -9.11 -36.29 8.49
N THR A 839 -9.99 -36.98 9.22
CA THR A 839 -9.63 -38.09 10.11
C THR A 839 -10.57 -39.27 9.92
N SER A 840 -10.02 -40.46 9.91
CA SER A 840 -10.77 -41.71 9.90
C SER A 840 -11.15 -42.12 11.33
N THR A 841 -12.33 -42.71 11.49
CA THR A 841 -12.88 -43.16 12.77
C THR A 841 -13.48 -44.55 12.65
N PHE A 842 -13.34 -45.38 13.68
CA PHE A 842 -13.86 -46.75 13.71
C PHE A 842 -14.28 -47.14 15.14
N LYS A 843 -15.13 -48.17 15.28
CA LYS A 843 -15.57 -48.68 16.59
C LYS A 843 -14.45 -49.48 17.29
N SER A 844 -14.36 -49.33 18.61
CA SER A 844 -13.39 -50.07 19.45
C SER A 844 -13.55 -51.59 19.31
N GLY A 845 -12.46 -52.29 18.98
CA GLY A 845 -12.43 -53.76 18.81
C GLY A 845 -12.52 -54.25 17.37
N SER A 846 -12.60 -53.36 16.37
CA SER A 846 -12.50 -53.72 14.96
C SER A 846 -11.04 -53.82 14.50
N THR A 847 -10.69 -54.90 13.79
CA THR A 847 -9.43 -55.03 13.01
C THR A 847 -9.74 -54.72 11.55
N ILE A 848 -9.34 -53.53 11.09
CA ILE A 848 -9.56 -53.03 9.72
C ILE A 848 -8.22 -52.56 9.18
N ASP A 849 -7.81 -53.09 8.03
CA ASP A 849 -6.64 -52.62 7.28
C ASP A 849 -7.13 -51.72 6.13
N TYR A 850 -6.77 -50.43 6.18
CA TYR A 850 -7.10 -49.46 5.14
C TYR A 850 -6.05 -48.34 5.05
N ASP A 851 -5.94 -47.75 3.87
CA ASP A 851 -5.24 -46.48 3.66
C ASP A 851 -6.21 -45.42 3.13
N PHE A 852 -6.01 -44.17 3.54
CA PHE A 852 -6.72 -43.01 2.99
C PHE A 852 -5.72 -42.09 2.28
N VAL A 853 -5.86 -41.96 0.96
CA VAL A 853 -4.89 -41.29 0.06
C VAL A 853 -5.60 -40.40 -0.96
N SER A 854 -4.84 -39.59 -1.70
CA SER A 854 -5.36 -38.67 -2.72
C SER A 854 -4.96 -39.25 -4.05
N GLU A 855 -5.93 -39.66 -4.85
CA GLU A 855 -5.70 -40.21 -6.18
C GLU A 855 -6.66 -39.58 -7.18
N ASN A 856 -6.36 -39.73 -8.46
CA ASN A 856 -7.25 -39.23 -9.50
C ASN A 856 -8.52 -40.07 -9.52
N HIS A 857 -9.66 -39.39 -9.43
CA HIS A 857 -10.98 -39.98 -9.51
C HIS A 857 -11.17 -40.67 -10.87
N PRO A 858 -11.67 -41.91 -10.93
CA PRO A 858 -11.60 -42.73 -12.15
C PRO A 858 -12.47 -42.24 -13.32
N VAL A 859 -13.42 -41.34 -13.07
CA VAL A 859 -14.43 -40.91 -14.06
C VAL A 859 -14.18 -39.50 -14.61
N ASN A 860 -13.84 -38.54 -13.75
CA ASN A 860 -13.69 -37.12 -14.08
C ASN A 860 -12.23 -36.65 -14.01
N GLY A 861 -11.30 -37.44 -13.44
CA GLY A 861 -9.86 -37.17 -13.43
C GLY A 861 -9.39 -36.12 -12.41
N THR A 862 -10.29 -35.51 -11.65
CA THR A 862 -10.00 -34.65 -10.49
C THR A 862 -9.38 -35.45 -9.36
N LYS A 863 -8.65 -34.80 -8.45
CA LYS A 863 -8.11 -35.46 -7.26
C LYS A 863 -9.27 -35.79 -6.30
N ALA A 864 -9.27 -36.98 -5.71
CA ALA A 864 -10.32 -37.48 -4.83
C ALA A 864 -9.73 -38.11 -3.58
N GLY A 865 -10.49 -38.07 -2.48
CA GLY A 865 -10.17 -38.77 -1.25
C GLY A 865 -10.51 -40.25 -1.40
N VAL A 866 -9.48 -41.10 -1.36
CA VAL A 866 -9.59 -42.52 -1.70
C VAL A 866 -9.34 -43.39 -0.48
N PHE A 867 -10.32 -44.22 -0.12
CA PHE A 867 -10.13 -45.31 0.84
C PHE A 867 -9.79 -46.60 0.09
N HIS A 868 -8.61 -47.16 0.34
CA HIS A 868 -8.30 -48.54 -0.03
C HIS A 868 -8.56 -49.46 1.16
N ILE A 869 -9.63 -50.25 1.14
CA ILE A 869 -9.99 -51.15 2.25
C ILE A 869 -9.55 -52.57 1.90
N ARG A 870 -8.54 -53.10 2.61
CA ARG A 870 -7.81 -54.35 2.24
C ARG A 870 -8.30 -55.61 2.96
N GLU A 871 -8.60 -55.54 4.26
CA GLU A 871 -9.12 -56.69 5.01
C GLU A 871 -10.13 -56.23 6.06
N THR A 872 -11.26 -56.94 6.14
CA THR A 872 -12.33 -56.60 7.07
C THR A 872 -12.67 -57.80 7.95
N GLY A 873 -12.33 -57.76 9.24
CA GLY A 873 -12.76 -58.79 10.20
C GLY A 873 -14.29 -58.87 10.33
N THR A 874 -14.84 -59.88 11.00
CA THR A 874 -16.29 -60.16 11.08
C THR A 874 -17.18 -59.09 11.75
N ASN A 875 -16.65 -57.91 12.11
CA ASN A 875 -17.35 -56.78 12.72
C ASN A 875 -17.00 -55.43 12.06
N VAL A 876 -17.24 -55.31 10.75
CA VAL A 876 -17.01 -54.09 9.93
C VAL A 876 -18.15 -53.07 10.03
N SER A 877 -18.73 -52.88 11.22
CA SER A 877 -19.75 -51.85 11.35
C SER A 877 -19.10 -50.50 11.65
N ASN A 878 -19.04 -49.64 10.62
CA ASN A 878 -18.79 -48.18 10.64
C ASN A 878 -17.32 -47.73 10.52
N ILE A 879 -16.75 -47.77 9.31
CA ILE A 879 -15.62 -46.89 8.94
C ILE A 879 -16.21 -45.50 8.68
N GLY A 880 -15.69 -44.48 9.36
CA GLY A 880 -16.14 -43.11 9.22
C GLY A 880 -15.04 -42.17 8.74
N LEU A 881 -15.26 -41.41 7.68
CA LEU A 881 -14.39 -40.30 7.25
C LEU A 881 -14.96 -38.98 7.75
N ARG A 882 -14.23 -38.32 8.64
CA ARG A 882 -14.65 -37.09 9.32
C ARG A 882 -13.79 -35.92 8.89
N SER A 883 -14.41 -34.79 8.55
CA SER A 883 -13.70 -33.53 8.34
C SER A 883 -13.33 -32.86 9.67
N ASN A 884 -12.42 -31.89 9.62
CA ASN A 884 -12.27 -30.87 10.67
C ASN A 884 -13.58 -30.10 10.87
N GLU A 885 -13.64 -29.36 11.96
CA GLU A 885 -14.71 -28.42 12.27
C GLU A 885 -14.41 -27.09 11.57
N TYR A 886 -15.36 -26.61 10.76
CA TYR A 886 -15.22 -25.38 9.96
C TYR A 886 -16.18 -24.33 10.51
N ALA A 887 -15.66 -23.15 10.85
CA ALA A 887 -16.49 -22.02 11.27
C ALA A 887 -17.34 -21.51 10.09
N ILE A 888 -18.60 -21.17 10.35
CA ILE A 888 -19.50 -20.54 9.35
C ILE A 888 -19.40 -19.01 9.36
N GLY A 889 -18.56 -18.44 10.23
CA GLY A 889 -18.29 -17.00 10.33
C GLY A 889 -19.27 -16.19 11.17
N TYR A 890 -20.38 -16.77 11.64
CA TYR A 890 -21.36 -16.15 12.55
C TYR A 890 -22.08 -17.24 13.37
N THR A 891 -22.91 -16.87 14.35
CA THR A 891 -23.83 -17.80 15.01
C THR A 891 -25.22 -17.65 14.41
N THR A 892 -25.81 -18.74 13.89
CA THR A 892 -27.16 -18.69 13.30
C THR A 892 -28.20 -18.27 14.34
N ASN A 893 -29.05 -17.28 14.02
CA ASN A 893 -30.14 -16.83 14.90
C ASN A 893 -31.52 -17.28 14.41
N GLU A 894 -31.58 -17.84 13.20
CA GLU A 894 -32.74 -18.44 12.56
C GLU A 894 -32.37 -19.80 11.93
N ILE A 895 -33.37 -20.55 11.48
CA ILE A 895 -33.14 -21.84 10.82
C ILE A 895 -32.58 -21.54 9.42
N GLU A 896 -31.45 -22.16 9.09
CA GLU A 896 -30.73 -21.96 7.83
C GLU A 896 -30.74 -23.25 7.00
N ASP A 897 -30.81 -23.13 5.68
CA ASP A 897 -30.76 -24.28 4.76
C ASP A 897 -29.31 -24.56 4.33
N PHE A 898 -28.78 -25.70 4.78
CA PHE A 898 -27.46 -26.19 4.40
C PHE A 898 -27.55 -27.15 3.21
N GLU A 899 -26.96 -26.78 2.09
CA GLU A 899 -26.77 -27.63 0.92
C GLU A 899 -25.50 -28.48 1.07
N VAL A 900 -25.63 -29.80 1.00
CA VAL A 900 -24.53 -30.77 0.99
C VAL A 900 -24.41 -31.38 -0.39
N ALA A 901 -23.24 -31.24 -1.01
CA ALA A 901 -22.94 -31.85 -2.30
C ALA A 901 -21.60 -32.60 -2.28
N PHE A 902 -21.54 -33.73 -2.99
CA PHE A 902 -20.32 -34.53 -3.19
C PHE A 902 -20.52 -35.54 -4.31
N ASP A 903 -19.42 -35.99 -4.90
CA ASP A 903 -19.36 -37.13 -5.80
C ASP A 903 -18.81 -38.35 -5.06
N ILE A 904 -19.37 -39.52 -5.33
CA ILE A 904 -18.85 -40.79 -4.84
C ILE A 904 -18.77 -41.84 -5.96
N TYR A 905 -17.64 -42.53 -6.00
CA TYR A 905 -17.40 -43.69 -6.84
C TYR A 905 -16.85 -44.85 -6.01
N ALA A 906 -17.32 -46.07 -6.26
CA ALA A 906 -16.82 -47.26 -5.59
C ALA A 906 -16.51 -48.38 -6.58
N THR A 907 -15.44 -49.14 -6.32
CA THR A 907 -15.05 -50.28 -7.17
C THR A 907 -15.85 -51.54 -6.87
N ALA A 908 -16.62 -51.56 -5.78
CA ALA A 908 -17.56 -52.62 -5.40
C ALA A 908 -18.86 -52.00 -4.85
N PRO A 909 -19.98 -52.75 -4.79
CA PRO A 909 -21.23 -52.21 -4.24
C PRO A 909 -21.06 -51.86 -2.76
N ILE A 910 -21.44 -50.64 -2.39
CA ILE A 910 -21.33 -50.14 -1.02
C ILE A 910 -22.55 -49.32 -0.63
N THR A 911 -22.99 -49.51 0.61
CA THR A 911 -23.97 -48.63 1.26
C THR A 911 -23.23 -47.60 2.10
N MET A 912 -23.59 -46.32 1.99
CA MET A 912 -23.04 -45.25 2.81
C MET A 912 -24.14 -44.32 3.36
N ARG A 913 -23.76 -43.43 4.27
CA ARG A 913 -24.55 -42.24 4.64
C ARG A 913 -23.61 -41.13 5.09
N TYR A 914 -24.06 -39.88 5.08
CA TYR A 914 -23.32 -38.78 5.70
C TYR A 914 -24.05 -38.20 6.91
N GLN A 915 -23.29 -37.51 7.75
CA GLN A 915 -23.81 -36.80 8.92
C GLN A 915 -23.23 -35.40 8.98
N LEU A 916 -24.08 -34.39 9.17
CA LEU A 916 -23.65 -33.07 9.59
C LEU A 916 -23.64 -33.00 11.11
N GLN A 917 -22.57 -32.42 11.67
CA GLN A 917 -22.42 -32.20 13.10
C GLN A 917 -22.06 -30.74 13.33
N PHE A 918 -22.68 -30.13 14.35
CA PHE A 918 -22.56 -28.72 14.67
C PHE A 918 -21.95 -28.54 16.07
N ASP A 919 -21.38 -27.38 16.33
CA ASP A 919 -20.83 -27.03 17.64
C ASP A 919 -21.89 -26.82 18.71
N GLY A 920 -21.57 -27.21 19.95
CA GLY A 920 -22.43 -27.02 21.12
C GLY A 920 -23.76 -27.80 21.12
N ASN A 921 -24.16 -28.39 19.99
CA ASN A 921 -25.47 -28.99 19.78
C ASN A 921 -25.39 -30.53 19.71
N THR A 922 -26.31 -31.23 20.40
CA THR A 922 -26.34 -32.71 20.37
C THR A 922 -27.08 -33.27 19.15
N GLU A 923 -27.82 -32.42 18.44
CA GLU A 923 -28.56 -32.80 17.24
C GLU A 923 -27.61 -32.96 16.04
N LYS A 924 -27.86 -33.99 15.23
CA LYS A 924 -27.10 -34.33 14.04
C LYS A 924 -28.06 -34.52 12.90
N VAL A 925 -27.75 -33.95 11.74
CA VAL A 925 -28.47 -34.28 10.52
C VAL A 925 -27.83 -35.53 9.92
N ILE A 926 -28.61 -36.57 9.66
CA ILE A 926 -28.14 -37.85 9.14
C ILE A 926 -28.89 -38.12 7.84
N SER A 927 -28.16 -38.36 6.76
CA SER A 927 -28.77 -38.72 5.48
C SER A 927 -29.42 -40.10 5.53
N ASP A 928 -30.35 -40.36 4.61
CA ASP A 928 -30.75 -41.72 4.26
C ASP A 928 -29.54 -42.54 3.77
N ASN A 929 -29.70 -43.86 3.74
CA ASN A 929 -28.69 -44.75 3.15
C ASN A 929 -28.62 -44.53 1.64
N ILE A 930 -27.40 -44.35 1.14
CA ILE A 930 -27.06 -44.17 -0.27
C ILE A 930 -26.42 -45.47 -0.74
N GLU A 931 -27.03 -46.13 -1.73
CA GLU A 931 -26.50 -47.33 -2.36
C GLU A 931 -25.67 -46.95 -3.58
N VAL A 932 -24.38 -47.28 -3.58
CA VAL A 932 -23.46 -47.04 -4.69
C VAL A 932 -23.14 -48.37 -5.36
N GLU A 933 -23.53 -48.52 -6.63
CA GLU A 933 -23.18 -49.70 -7.42
C GLU A 933 -21.72 -49.67 -7.88
N ALA A 934 -21.11 -50.85 -8.04
CA ALA A 934 -19.74 -50.96 -8.52
C ALA A 934 -19.54 -50.27 -9.88
N GLY A 935 -18.52 -49.41 -9.96
CA GLY A 935 -18.12 -48.75 -11.20
C GLY A 935 -19.01 -47.57 -11.62
N LYS A 936 -19.94 -47.11 -10.78
CA LYS A 936 -20.78 -45.93 -11.05
C LYS A 936 -20.38 -44.76 -10.17
N ASN A 937 -20.30 -43.57 -10.77
CA ASN A 937 -20.20 -42.30 -10.04
C ASN A 937 -21.60 -41.79 -9.70
N ILE A 938 -21.81 -41.38 -8.46
CA ILE A 938 -23.06 -40.77 -7.98
C ILE A 938 -22.75 -39.36 -7.49
N SER A 939 -23.40 -38.38 -8.08
CA SER A 939 -23.38 -36.99 -7.61
C SER A 939 -24.56 -36.74 -6.68
N MET A 940 -24.25 -36.35 -5.45
CA MET A 940 -25.22 -35.98 -4.43
C MET A 940 -25.30 -34.47 -4.33
N ASN A 941 -26.52 -33.95 -4.20
CA ASN A 941 -26.82 -32.58 -3.79
C ASN A 941 -28.13 -32.61 -2.99
N THR A 942 -28.10 -32.21 -1.73
CA THR A 942 -29.26 -32.28 -0.82
C THR A 942 -29.25 -31.11 0.15
N LYS A 943 -30.41 -30.51 0.42
CA LYS A 943 -30.57 -29.44 1.41
C LYS A 943 -31.10 -29.98 2.73
N HIS A 944 -30.64 -29.40 3.84
CA HIS A 944 -31.07 -29.74 5.19
C HIS A 944 -31.28 -28.47 6.02
N GLU A 945 -32.42 -28.40 6.71
CA GLU A 945 -32.69 -27.36 7.69
C GLU A 945 -31.82 -27.58 8.94
N VAL A 946 -31.10 -26.54 9.37
CA VAL A 946 -30.22 -26.57 10.53
C VAL A 946 -30.72 -25.60 11.62
N PRO A 947 -30.75 -26.00 12.89
CA PRO A 947 -31.27 -25.16 13.98
C PRO A 947 -30.44 -23.90 14.24
N VAL A 948 -31.03 -22.97 14.99
CA VAL A 948 -30.35 -21.79 15.54
C VAL A 948 -29.20 -22.17 16.49
N GLY A 949 -28.23 -21.28 16.63
CA GLY A 949 -27.12 -21.40 17.58
C GLY A 949 -25.90 -22.15 17.05
N VAL A 950 -25.81 -22.36 15.74
CA VAL A 950 -24.67 -23.04 15.09
C VAL A 950 -23.64 -21.99 14.69
N SER A 951 -22.38 -22.21 15.05
CA SER A 951 -21.23 -21.38 14.65
C SER A 951 -20.14 -22.14 13.90
N SER A 952 -20.23 -23.47 13.84
CA SER A 952 -19.37 -24.30 13.01
C SER A 952 -20.05 -25.62 12.60
N VAL A 953 -19.56 -26.21 11.52
CA VAL A 953 -20.08 -27.46 10.96
C VAL A 953 -18.93 -28.38 10.55
N ARG A 954 -19.20 -29.69 10.60
CA ARG A 954 -18.36 -30.72 9.98
C ARG A 954 -19.21 -31.82 9.35
N ILE A 955 -18.63 -32.52 8.38
CA ILE A 955 -19.24 -33.70 7.76
C ILE A 955 -18.55 -34.99 8.18
N LEU A 956 -19.35 -36.04 8.36
CA LEU A 956 -18.90 -37.42 8.58
C LEU A 956 -19.55 -38.34 7.57
N PHE A 957 -18.78 -38.90 6.66
CA PHE A 957 -19.20 -40.02 5.82
C PHE A 957 -19.06 -41.32 6.60
N GLN A 958 -20.08 -42.17 6.60
CA GLN A 958 -20.08 -43.49 7.21
C GLN A 958 -20.29 -44.56 6.15
N LEU A 959 -19.34 -45.48 6.05
CA LEU A 959 -19.34 -46.57 5.11
C LEU A 959 -19.87 -47.86 5.75
N GLY A 960 -20.66 -48.61 4.98
CA GLY A 960 -21.15 -49.95 5.31
C GLY A 960 -20.07 -51.04 5.18
N THR A 961 -20.48 -52.31 5.15
CA THR A 961 -19.57 -53.45 5.01
C THR A 961 -18.98 -53.49 3.59
N ALA A 962 -17.88 -52.80 3.38
CA ALA A 962 -17.17 -52.77 2.11
C ALA A 962 -15.80 -53.44 2.22
N THR A 963 -15.50 -54.30 1.26
CA THR A 963 -14.16 -54.73 0.88
C THR A 963 -13.95 -54.10 -0.49
N GLU A 964 -12.82 -53.40 -0.75
CA GLU A 964 -12.47 -52.63 -1.98
C GLU A 964 -12.41 -51.09 -1.82
N THR A 965 -12.20 -50.36 -2.92
CA THR A 965 -11.80 -48.94 -2.96
C THR A 965 -12.98 -47.99 -3.15
N VAL A 966 -13.00 -46.87 -2.41
CA VAL A 966 -14.06 -45.83 -2.47
C VAL A 966 -13.42 -44.46 -2.64
N TYR A 967 -13.93 -43.66 -3.57
CA TYR A 967 -13.47 -42.32 -3.92
C TYR A 967 -14.54 -41.29 -3.56
N PHE A 968 -14.13 -40.23 -2.88
CA PHE A 968 -14.96 -39.06 -2.57
C PHE A 968 -14.36 -37.84 -3.26
N ASP A 969 -15.20 -37.08 -3.95
CA ASP A 969 -14.79 -35.90 -4.72
C ASP A 969 -15.83 -34.78 -4.60
N ASN A 970 -15.48 -33.54 -4.96
CA ASN A 970 -16.40 -32.39 -4.96
C ASN A 970 -17.18 -32.17 -3.65
N VAL A 971 -16.57 -32.45 -2.49
CA VAL A 971 -17.25 -32.36 -1.19
C VAL A 971 -17.43 -30.90 -0.77
N SER A 972 -18.68 -30.44 -0.69
CA SER A 972 -19.04 -29.08 -0.31
C SER A 972 -20.28 -29.02 0.59
N ILE A 973 -20.28 -28.01 1.46
CA ILE A 973 -21.41 -27.58 2.29
C ILE A 973 -21.61 -26.09 2.06
N LYS A 974 -22.82 -25.66 1.75
CA LYS A 974 -23.13 -24.24 1.54
C LYS A 974 -24.38 -23.84 2.31
N ILE A 975 -24.46 -22.57 2.70
CA ILE A 975 -25.70 -21.98 3.23
C ILE A 975 -26.35 -21.22 2.08
N ASP A 976 -27.63 -21.48 1.82
CA ASP A 976 -28.36 -20.87 0.70
C ASP A 976 -28.46 -19.35 0.85
N GLY A 977 -28.11 -18.58 -0.19
CA GLY A 977 -28.19 -17.11 -0.19
C GLY A 977 -27.08 -16.35 0.55
N LEU A 978 -26.25 -17.02 1.36
CA LEU A 978 -25.18 -16.38 2.15
C LEU A 978 -24.12 -15.67 1.29
N GLU A 979 -23.79 -16.23 0.13
CA GLU A 979 -22.83 -15.66 -0.85
C GLU A 979 -23.25 -14.26 -1.31
N SER A 980 -24.54 -14.11 -1.66
CA SER A 980 -25.10 -12.82 -2.09
C SER A 980 -25.13 -11.79 -0.95
N ASP A 981 -25.42 -12.23 0.27
CA ASP A 981 -25.41 -11.33 1.44
C ASP A 981 -23.97 -10.91 1.80
N GLN A 982 -22.98 -11.80 1.71
CA GLN A 982 -21.58 -11.44 1.96
C GLN A 982 -21.01 -10.48 0.92
N GLU A 983 -21.32 -10.67 -0.36
CA GLU A 983 -20.92 -9.73 -1.42
C GLU A 983 -21.56 -8.35 -1.20
N GLN A 984 -22.85 -8.30 -0.85
CA GLN A 984 -23.54 -7.06 -0.51
C GLN A 984 -22.96 -6.39 0.74
N LEU A 985 -22.60 -7.16 1.77
CA LEU A 985 -21.97 -6.61 2.97
C LEU A 985 -20.57 -6.05 2.67
N LYS A 986 -19.78 -6.76 1.85
CA LYS A 986 -18.46 -6.30 1.41
C LYS A 986 -18.54 -5.02 0.58
N GLU A 987 -19.44 -4.98 -0.39
CA GLU A 987 -19.72 -3.76 -1.17
C GLU A 987 -20.15 -2.59 -0.27
N ALA A 988 -20.99 -2.88 0.73
CA ALA A 988 -21.45 -1.88 1.70
C ALA A 988 -20.31 -1.37 2.60
N VAL A 989 -19.41 -2.25 3.05
CA VAL A 989 -18.20 -1.89 3.79
C VAL A 989 -17.29 -1.02 2.93
N ASP A 990 -16.98 -1.45 1.70
CA ASP A 990 -16.09 -0.73 0.79
C ASP A 990 -16.59 0.68 0.49
N ASN A 991 -17.91 0.84 0.29
CA ASN A 991 -18.56 2.11 -0.04
C ASN A 991 -18.85 3.03 1.17
N LEU A 992 -18.73 2.54 2.41
CA LEU A 992 -18.99 3.37 3.59
C LEU A 992 -17.89 4.43 3.75
N GLU A 993 -18.26 5.71 3.89
CA GLU A 993 -17.34 6.82 4.13
C GLU A 993 -17.85 7.78 5.22
N ILE A 994 -16.93 8.46 5.90
CA ILE A 994 -17.27 9.62 6.74
C ILE A 994 -17.43 10.83 5.84
N ILE A 995 -18.50 11.60 6.05
CA ILE A 995 -18.75 12.83 5.31
C ILE A 995 -18.25 14.02 6.15
N TYR A 996 -17.26 14.74 5.63
CA TYR A 996 -16.66 15.92 6.24
C TYR A 996 -17.42 17.20 5.84
N GLN A 997 -17.40 18.23 6.68
CA GLN A 997 -18.10 19.50 6.44
C GLN A 997 -17.11 20.63 6.10
N GLY A 998 -17.42 21.43 5.08
CA GLY A 998 -16.59 22.58 4.70
C GLY A 998 -15.27 22.15 4.08
N ASP A 999 -14.16 22.72 4.56
CA ASP A 999 -12.79 22.41 4.13
C ASP A 999 -12.15 21.27 4.95
N ASP A 1000 -12.93 20.62 5.82
CA ASP A 1000 -12.42 19.51 6.64
C ASP A 1000 -12.06 18.29 5.77
N SER A 1001 -11.04 17.57 6.22
CA SER A 1001 -10.66 16.27 5.66
C SER A 1001 -10.31 15.31 6.78
N LYS A 1002 -10.11 14.02 6.47
CA LYS A 1002 -9.63 13.04 7.44
C LYS A 1002 -8.38 13.48 8.21
N ASN A 1003 -7.56 14.37 7.63
CA ASN A 1003 -6.30 14.83 8.23
C ASN A 1003 -6.40 16.20 8.93
N ALA A 1004 -7.54 16.86 8.81
CA ALA A 1004 -7.78 18.21 9.31
C ALA A 1004 -9.27 18.39 9.56
N VAL A 1005 -9.77 17.81 10.65
CA VAL A 1005 -11.15 17.93 11.09
C VAL A 1005 -11.26 19.05 12.13
N SER A 1006 -12.15 19.99 11.88
CA SER A 1006 -12.43 21.13 12.77
C SER A 1006 -13.92 21.33 13.02
N SER A 1007 -14.77 20.63 12.25
CA SER A 1007 -16.23 20.65 12.24
C SER A 1007 -16.81 19.28 12.57
N ASN A 1008 -18.11 19.21 12.86
CA ASN A 1008 -18.79 17.94 13.12
C ASN A 1008 -18.80 17.04 11.88
N LEU A 1009 -18.67 15.73 12.11
CA LEU A 1009 -18.68 14.70 11.10
C LEU A 1009 -20.10 14.21 10.86
N ILE A 1010 -20.44 13.86 9.62
CA ILE A 1010 -21.65 13.11 9.29
C ILE A 1010 -21.25 11.64 9.13
N LEU A 1011 -21.89 10.78 9.91
CA LEU A 1011 -21.62 9.36 10.04
C LEU A 1011 -22.83 8.59 9.51
N PRO A 1012 -22.79 8.05 8.27
CA PRO A 1012 -23.95 7.38 7.68
C PRO A 1012 -24.43 6.20 8.55
N LEU A 1013 -25.75 6.14 8.82
CA LEU A 1013 -26.38 5.02 9.55
C LEU A 1013 -26.72 3.84 8.65
N GLU A 1014 -26.53 3.98 7.33
CA GLU A 1014 -26.76 2.97 6.31
C GLU A 1014 -25.68 3.16 5.22
N SER A 1015 -25.12 2.06 4.72
CA SER A 1015 -24.18 2.03 3.58
C SER A 1015 -24.85 1.62 2.26
N SER A 1016 -26.02 0.98 2.35
CA SER A 1016 -26.89 0.57 1.25
C SER A 1016 -28.32 0.34 1.79
N ASN A 1017 -29.33 0.22 0.91
CA ASN A 1017 -30.75 0.06 1.28
C ASN A 1017 -31.08 -1.15 2.17
N THR A 1018 -30.12 -2.05 2.40
CA THR A 1018 -30.31 -3.31 3.16
C THR A 1018 -29.40 -3.43 4.39
N THR A 1019 -28.47 -2.48 4.60
CA THR A 1019 -27.49 -2.51 5.70
C THR A 1019 -27.79 -1.47 6.77
N THR A 1020 -27.41 -1.77 8.01
CA THR A 1020 -27.43 -0.80 9.12
C THR A 1020 -26.02 -0.60 9.64
N VAL A 1021 -25.67 0.64 9.97
CA VAL A 1021 -24.33 1.02 10.45
C VAL A 1021 -24.46 1.63 11.83
N THR A 1022 -23.65 1.16 12.77
CA THR A 1022 -23.51 1.78 14.10
C THR A 1022 -22.08 2.25 14.27
N TRP A 1023 -21.90 3.41 14.90
CA TRP A 1023 -20.61 4.05 15.04
C TRP A 1023 -20.22 4.14 16.51
N VAL A 1024 -18.92 3.98 16.78
CA VAL A 1024 -18.33 4.27 18.08
C VAL A 1024 -17.02 5.04 17.88
N SER A 1025 -16.70 5.91 18.83
CA SER A 1025 -15.42 6.62 18.89
C SER A 1025 -14.57 6.00 19.98
N ASP A 1026 -13.29 5.77 19.70
CA ASP A 1026 -12.31 5.35 20.72
C ASP A 1026 -11.99 6.48 21.71
N THR A 1027 -12.31 7.71 21.33
CA THR A 1027 -12.05 8.94 22.08
C THR A 1027 -13.33 9.79 22.15
N PRO A 1028 -14.37 9.35 22.91
CA PRO A 1028 -15.67 10.03 22.95
C PRO A 1028 -15.63 11.48 23.44
N GLU A 1029 -14.58 11.85 24.19
CA GLU A 1029 -14.32 13.22 24.65
C GLU A 1029 -13.76 14.14 23.56
N ALA A 1030 -13.29 13.59 22.43
CA ALA A 1030 -12.80 14.33 21.27
C ALA A 1030 -13.75 14.23 20.07
N VAL A 1031 -14.40 13.08 19.87
CA VAL A 1031 -15.54 12.95 18.94
C VAL A 1031 -16.63 12.13 19.61
N LEU A 1032 -17.74 12.77 19.99
CA LEU A 1032 -18.92 12.07 20.52
C LEU A 1032 -19.81 11.64 19.36
N VAL A 1033 -20.00 10.33 19.21
CA VAL A 1033 -20.97 9.80 18.25
C VAL A 1033 -22.37 9.85 18.84
N GLN A 1034 -23.29 10.53 18.15
CA GLN A 1034 -24.73 10.46 18.42
C GLN A 1034 -25.48 10.34 17.10
N ASN A 1035 -26.17 9.20 16.92
CA ASN A 1035 -26.87 8.86 15.68
C ASN A 1035 -25.94 8.99 14.46
N ASP A 1036 -26.33 9.83 13.49
CA ASP A 1036 -25.64 10.09 12.24
C ASP A 1036 -24.59 11.21 12.32
N THR A 1037 -24.26 11.66 13.53
CA THR A 1037 -23.37 12.81 13.73
C THR A 1037 -22.24 12.46 14.70
N GLY A 1038 -21.00 12.69 14.26
CA GLY A 1038 -19.81 12.71 15.11
C GLY A 1038 -19.54 14.14 15.57
N TYR A 1039 -19.96 14.49 16.78
CA TYR A 1039 -19.75 15.81 17.36
C TYR A 1039 -18.28 15.96 17.75
N VAL A 1040 -17.57 16.86 17.08
CA VAL A 1040 -16.13 17.07 17.31
C VAL A 1040 -15.93 18.06 18.45
N PHE A 1041 -15.21 17.62 19.47
CA PHE A 1041 -14.85 18.39 20.66
C PHE A 1041 -13.34 18.66 20.67
N LEU A 1042 -13.01 19.88 21.11
CA LEU A 1042 -11.71 20.49 21.40
C LEU A 1042 -10.45 19.58 21.33
N ALA A 1043 -9.42 20.05 20.61
CA ALA A 1043 -8.06 19.50 20.66
C ALA A 1043 -7.04 20.63 20.93
N GLU A 1044 -6.15 20.46 21.91
CA GLU A 1044 -5.10 21.44 22.29
C GLU A 1044 -3.91 21.40 21.33
N ASP A 1045 -3.68 20.21 20.81
CA ASP A 1045 -2.73 19.80 19.80
C ASP A 1045 -3.47 18.93 18.79
N THR A 1046 -2.79 18.54 17.73
CA THR A 1046 -3.43 17.70 16.74
C THR A 1046 -3.72 16.31 17.30
N LYS A 1047 -5.00 15.96 17.44
CA LYS A 1047 -5.43 14.69 18.06
C LYS A 1047 -5.97 13.71 17.02
N THR A 1048 -5.46 12.49 17.02
CA THR A 1048 -5.98 11.41 16.18
C THR A 1048 -7.11 10.69 16.92
N VAL A 1049 -8.25 10.52 16.26
CA VAL A 1049 -9.45 9.85 16.79
C VAL A 1049 -9.84 8.73 15.84
N LYS A 1050 -10.15 7.56 16.39
CA LYS A 1050 -10.58 6.40 15.62
C LYS A 1050 -12.09 6.23 15.75
N LEU A 1051 -12.76 6.21 14.61
CA LEU A 1051 -14.18 5.97 14.49
C LEU A 1051 -14.39 4.57 13.90
N THR A 1052 -15.02 3.70 14.67
CA THR A 1052 -15.31 2.32 14.27
C THR A 1052 -16.77 2.24 13.83
N ALA A 1053 -16.99 1.93 12.56
CA ALA A 1053 -18.28 1.58 12.01
C ALA A 1053 -18.48 0.08 12.07
N THR A 1054 -19.60 -0.35 12.62
CA THR A 1054 -20.09 -1.73 12.62
C THR A 1054 -21.23 -1.82 11.62
N ILE A 1055 -20.97 -2.39 10.44
CA ILE A 1055 -21.91 -2.56 9.34
C ILE A 1055 -22.59 -3.92 9.51
N THR A 1056 -23.92 -3.94 9.54
CA THR A 1056 -24.71 -5.14 9.75
C THR A 1056 -25.68 -5.36 8.60
N LEU A 1057 -25.64 -6.55 8.00
CA LEU A 1057 -26.59 -7.05 7.01
C LEU A 1057 -27.19 -8.36 7.53
N LYS A 1058 -28.48 -8.35 7.89
CA LYS A 1058 -29.13 -9.48 8.56
C LYS A 1058 -28.36 -9.94 9.81
N ASN A 1059 -27.76 -11.13 9.78
CA ASN A 1059 -26.95 -11.71 10.87
C ASN A 1059 -25.43 -11.54 10.68
N LEU A 1060 -25.01 -10.96 9.55
CA LEU A 1060 -23.60 -10.70 9.27
C LEU A 1060 -23.21 -9.31 9.75
N THR A 1061 -22.01 -9.21 10.32
CA THR A 1061 -21.46 -7.95 10.79
C THR A 1061 -20.01 -7.85 10.33
N GLU A 1062 -19.64 -6.68 9.81
CA GLU A 1062 -18.28 -6.31 9.46
C GLU A 1062 -17.92 -4.98 10.11
N ILE A 1063 -16.64 -4.77 10.34
CA ILE A 1063 -16.13 -3.55 10.97
C ILE A 1063 -15.26 -2.78 9.97
N LYS A 1064 -15.52 -1.48 9.83
CA LYS A 1064 -14.65 -0.54 9.12
C LYS A 1064 -14.20 0.54 10.05
N GLU A 1065 -12.90 0.79 10.08
CA GLU A 1065 -12.31 1.79 10.97
C GLU A 1065 -11.84 2.99 10.17
N PHE A 1066 -12.11 4.17 10.70
CA PHE A 1066 -11.73 5.44 10.12
C PHE A 1066 -10.87 6.18 11.11
N VAL A 1067 -9.76 6.74 10.64
CA VAL A 1067 -8.87 7.56 11.45
C VAL A 1067 -9.03 9.00 11.02
N VAL A 1068 -9.41 9.87 11.95
CA VAL A 1068 -9.57 11.31 11.72
C VAL A 1068 -8.63 12.11 12.62
N LYS A 1069 -8.10 13.23 12.13
CA LYS A 1069 -7.11 14.06 12.81
C LYS A 1069 -7.71 15.45 13.06
N LEU A 1070 -7.88 15.80 14.33
CA LEU A 1070 -8.52 17.05 14.76
C LEU A 1070 -7.49 18.19 14.84
N ASN A 1071 -7.78 19.35 14.25
CA ASN A 1071 -6.90 20.52 14.34
C ASN A 1071 -7.15 21.38 15.59
N PRO A 1072 -6.13 22.08 16.12
CA PRO A 1072 -6.32 23.04 17.20
C PRO A 1072 -7.24 24.18 16.76
N ASN A 1073 -8.31 24.45 17.51
CA ASN A 1073 -9.39 25.34 17.08
C ASN A 1073 -9.84 26.41 18.10
N VAL A 1074 -9.06 26.67 19.18
CA VAL A 1074 -9.33 27.73 20.19
C VAL A 1074 -8.05 28.44 20.66
N SER A 1075 -8.19 29.69 21.17
CA SER A 1075 -7.05 30.49 21.65
C SER A 1075 -6.46 29.98 22.99
N SER A 1076 -5.20 30.31 23.26
CA SER A 1076 -4.52 29.98 24.53
C SER A 1076 -5.25 30.55 25.77
N GLU A 1077 -5.98 31.64 25.61
CA GLU A 1077 -6.80 32.24 26.68
C GLU A 1077 -8.07 31.42 26.94
N MET A 1078 -8.74 30.93 25.89
CA MET A 1078 -9.87 30.00 26.01
C MET A 1078 -9.44 28.67 26.63
N ILE A 1079 -8.23 28.18 26.31
CA ILE A 1079 -7.66 26.96 26.90
C ILE A 1079 -7.46 27.12 28.40
N ALA A 1080 -6.79 28.19 28.85
CA ALA A 1080 -6.61 28.46 30.28
C ALA A 1080 -7.96 28.61 31.02
N ALA A 1081 -9.00 29.14 30.36
CA ALA A 1081 -10.33 29.21 30.94
C ALA A 1081 -10.99 27.82 31.07
N LEU A 1082 -10.84 26.95 30.05
CA LEU A 1082 -11.37 25.59 30.04
C LEU A 1082 -10.69 24.66 31.04
N GLU A 1083 -9.36 24.75 31.21
CA GLU A 1083 -8.60 23.95 32.18
C GLU A 1083 -9.04 24.20 33.63
N ASN A 1084 -9.41 25.43 33.96
CA ASN A 1084 -9.82 25.82 35.31
C ASN A 1084 -11.29 25.47 35.64
N LEU A 1085 -12.05 24.92 34.69
CA LEU A 1085 -13.41 24.46 34.95
C LEU A 1085 -13.43 23.04 35.53
N GLU A 1086 -14.05 22.90 36.69
CA GLU A 1086 -14.18 21.65 37.43
C GLU A 1086 -15.56 21.52 38.08
N ILE A 1087 -15.99 20.27 38.29
CA ILE A 1087 -17.11 19.91 39.16
C ILE A 1087 -16.53 19.42 40.49
N GLN A 1088 -16.90 20.09 41.58
CA GLN A 1088 -16.58 19.67 42.92
C GLN A 1088 -17.71 18.82 43.48
N TYR A 1089 -17.39 17.56 43.80
CA TYR A 1089 -18.31 16.61 44.39
C TYR A 1089 -18.35 16.74 45.92
N SER A 1090 -19.54 16.54 46.49
CA SER A 1090 -19.71 16.43 47.93
C SER A 1090 -18.93 15.23 48.49
N TYR A 1091 -18.47 15.31 49.75
CA TYR A 1091 -17.66 14.25 50.38
C TYR A 1091 -18.31 12.86 50.28
N GLY A 1092 -17.60 11.93 49.64
CA GLY A 1092 -18.02 10.55 49.41
C GLY A 1092 -18.64 10.28 48.03
N ASP A 1093 -18.84 11.31 47.21
CA ASP A 1093 -19.36 11.21 45.86
C ASP A 1093 -18.23 11.44 44.83
N ASN A 1094 -18.40 10.92 43.62
CA ASN A 1094 -17.56 11.18 42.45
C ASN A 1094 -18.42 11.13 41.18
N ALA A 1095 -17.81 11.31 40.00
CA ALA A 1095 -18.52 11.32 38.73
C ALA A 1095 -19.43 10.08 38.51
N GLU A 1096 -19.05 8.91 39.02
CA GLU A 1096 -19.80 7.66 38.83
C GLU A 1096 -20.90 7.44 39.89
N THR A 1097 -20.87 8.18 40.99
CA THR A 1097 -21.70 7.95 42.18
C THR A 1097 -22.19 9.26 42.81
N VAL A 1098 -22.85 10.10 42.01
CA VAL A 1098 -23.40 11.37 42.48
C VAL A 1098 -24.71 11.13 43.22
N THR A 1099 -24.73 11.42 44.51
CA THR A 1099 -25.89 11.24 45.41
C THR A 1099 -26.32 12.53 46.12
N LYS A 1100 -25.50 13.58 46.02
CA LYS A 1100 -25.67 14.90 46.67
C LYS A 1100 -25.34 16.02 45.69
N ASP A 1101 -25.78 17.23 46.02
CA ASP A 1101 -25.49 18.45 45.26
C ASP A 1101 -24.00 18.60 44.94
N ILE A 1102 -23.75 19.12 43.74
CA ILE A 1102 -22.42 19.35 43.18
C ILE A 1102 -22.21 20.86 42.99
N TYR A 1103 -20.95 21.29 43.06
CA TYR A 1103 -20.59 22.69 42.88
C TYR A 1103 -19.73 22.83 41.63
N VAL A 1104 -19.93 23.89 40.86
CA VAL A 1104 -19.17 24.15 39.64
C VAL A 1104 -18.33 25.41 39.78
N SER A 1105 -17.11 25.40 39.24
CA SER A 1105 -16.25 26.58 39.28
C SER A 1105 -16.65 27.62 38.23
N GLY A 1106 -16.32 28.88 38.51
CA GLY A 1106 -16.31 29.98 37.53
C GLY A 1106 -14.86 30.36 37.17
N THR A 1107 -14.65 31.07 36.06
CA THR A 1107 -13.32 31.47 35.57
C THR A 1107 -13.01 32.96 35.84
N SER A 1108 -11.75 33.38 35.66
CA SER A 1108 -11.31 34.77 35.88
C SER A 1108 -11.78 35.73 34.78
N LEU A 1109 -12.40 36.85 35.19
CA LEU A 1109 -12.70 38.16 34.55
C LEU A 1109 -12.91 38.35 33.01
N THR A 1110 -12.51 37.46 32.10
CA THR A 1110 -12.71 37.62 30.63
C THR A 1110 -13.65 36.61 29.98
N ALA A 1111 -13.88 35.43 30.57
CA ALA A 1111 -14.78 34.41 30.01
C ALA A 1111 -16.15 34.36 30.70
N LYS A 1112 -17.23 34.33 29.90
CA LYS A 1112 -18.59 34.04 30.40
C LYS A 1112 -18.83 32.54 30.36
N VAL A 1113 -19.32 31.95 31.46
CA VAL A 1113 -19.62 30.51 31.55
C VAL A 1113 -21.10 30.31 31.90
N ASP A 1114 -21.82 29.58 31.06
CA ASP A 1114 -23.21 29.17 31.28
C ASP A 1114 -23.25 27.64 31.46
N TRP A 1115 -23.73 27.15 32.60
CA TRP A 1115 -23.80 25.71 32.89
C TRP A 1115 -25.19 25.14 32.60
N VAL A 1116 -25.23 24.01 31.90
CA VAL A 1116 -26.46 23.30 31.52
C VAL A 1116 -26.35 21.83 31.93
N SER A 1117 -27.45 21.24 32.40
CA SER A 1117 -27.52 19.81 32.69
C SER A 1117 -28.48 19.14 31.73
N ASN A 1118 -28.01 18.13 31.01
CA ASN A 1118 -28.86 17.20 30.27
C ASN A 1118 -29.25 15.99 31.13
N ASN A 1119 -28.71 15.87 32.34
CA ASN A 1119 -29.14 14.89 33.32
C ASN A 1119 -30.39 15.40 34.06
N SER A 1120 -31.51 14.67 33.95
CA SER A 1120 -32.78 15.04 34.61
C SER A 1120 -32.70 15.01 36.15
N GLY A 1121 -31.67 14.35 36.70
CA GLY A 1121 -31.34 14.29 38.12
C GLY A 1121 -30.55 15.48 38.64
N VAL A 1122 -30.16 16.47 37.81
CA VAL A 1122 -29.42 17.66 38.27
C VAL A 1122 -30.01 18.93 37.65
N ILE A 1123 -30.37 19.91 38.47
CA ILE A 1123 -30.85 21.23 38.04
C ILE A 1123 -29.93 22.32 38.59
N PHE A 1124 -29.44 23.20 37.72
CA PHE A 1124 -28.52 24.26 38.11
C PHE A 1124 -29.23 25.51 38.66
N SER A 1125 -28.67 26.05 39.75
CA SER A 1125 -28.93 27.38 40.27
C SER A 1125 -27.59 28.08 40.50
N GLU A 1126 -27.27 29.05 39.65
CA GLU A 1126 -25.95 29.70 39.61
C GLU A 1126 -24.80 28.67 39.52
N PHE A 1127 -23.92 28.62 40.53
CA PHE A 1127 -22.76 27.73 40.59
C PHE A 1127 -23.02 26.40 41.33
N THR A 1128 -24.28 26.06 41.60
CA THR A 1128 -24.65 24.82 42.31
C THR A 1128 -25.60 23.99 41.46
N GLY A 1129 -25.21 22.73 41.19
CA GLY A 1129 -26.05 21.71 40.58
C GLY A 1129 -26.81 20.95 41.67
N ILE A 1130 -28.11 21.22 41.80
CA ILE A 1130 -28.98 20.60 42.80
C ILE A 1130 -29.39 19.22 42.30
N VAL A 1131 -29.04 18.17 43.04
CA VAL A 1131 -29.40 16.79 42.71
C VAL A 1131 -30.85 16.53 43.11
N THR A 1132 -31.70 16.24 42.12
CA THR A 1132 -33.12 15.98 42.31
C THR A 1132 -33.36 14.49 42.58
N GLN A 1133 -34.42 14.19 43.34
CA GLN A 1133 -34.69 12.85 43.84
C GLN A 1133 -35.16 11.93 42.69
N ILE A 1134 -34.31 10.98 42.28
CA ILE A 1134 -34.60 10.03 41.19
C ILE A 1134 -34.73 8.59 41.70
N ASN A 1135 -35.65 7.84 41.10
CA ASN A 1135 -36.05 6.49 41.53
C ASN A 1135 -35.15 5.37 40.97
N ALA A 1136 -34.28 5.69 40.03
CA ALA A 1136 -33.30 4.81 39.39
C ALA A 1136 -32.06 5.64 39.03
N ALA A 1137 -30.89 5.00 38.90
CA ALA A 1137 -29.69 5.71 38.49
C ALA A 1137 -29.86 6.26 37.06
N VAL A 1138 -29.48 7.52 36.86
CA VAL A 1138 -29.57 8.21 35.57
C VAL A 1138 -28.19 8.74 35.22
N GLN A 1139 -27.64 8.20 34.13
CA GLN A 1139 -26.43 8.71 33.50
C GLN A 1139 -26.77 9.91 32.62
N GLY A 1140 -25.93 10.94 32.64
CA GLY A 1140 -26.13 12.12 31.81
C GLY A 1140 -24.92 13.05 31.84
N THR A 1141 -25.03 14.16 31.13
CA THR A 1141 -23.94 15.11 30.96
C THR A 1141 -24.27 16.45 31.60
N ILE A 1142 -23.24 17.11 32.12
CA ILE A 1142 -23.24 18.52 32.46
C ILE A 1142 -22.34 19.24 31.47
N GLU A 1143 -22.82 20.33 30.91
CA GLU A 1143 -22.15 21.13 29.91
C GLU A 1143 -21.78 22.50 30.50
N ALA A 1144 -20.54 22.92 30.34
CA ALA A 1144 -20.11 24.30 30.57
C ALA A 1144 -19.94 25.00 29.22
N HIS A 1145 -20.73 26.02 28.94
CA HIS A 1145 -20.68 26.82 27.71
C HIS A 1145 -19.88 28.09 27.97
N LEU A 1146 -18.69 28.20 27.39
CA LEU A 1146 -17.79 29.34 27.57
C LEU A 1146 -17.87 30.30 26.39
N THR A 1147 -17.71 31.60 26.64
CA THR A 1147 -17.58 32.64 25.62
C THR A 1147 -16.48 33.64 26.00
N ILE A 1148 -15.50 33.84 25.11
CA ILE A 1148 -14.44 34.88 25.20
C ILE A 1148 -14.40 35.63 23.87
N GLY A 1149 -14.75 36.92 23.86
CA GLY A 1149 -14.85 37.69 22.61
C GLY A 1149 -15.89 37.07 21.65
N ASN A 1150 -15.44 36.63 20.47
CA ASN A 1150 -16.27 35.90 19.48
C ASN A 1150 -16.13 34.36 19.58
N GLU A 1151 -15.18 33.86 20.38
CA GLU A 1151 -14.93 32.43 20.56
C GLU A 1151 -15.98 31.82 21.50
N LYS A 1152 -16.47 30.63 21.15
CA LYS A 1152 -17.38 29.84 21.97
C LYS A 1152 -16.84 28.42 22.10
N ALA A 1153 -16.92 27.85 23.29
CA ALA A 1153 -16.48 26.47 23.56
C ALA A 1153 -17.45 25.78 24.53
N ILE A 1154 -17.53 24.44 24.47
CA ILE A 1154 -18.30 23.63 25.40
C ILE A 1154 -17.38 22.59 26.05
N LYS A 1155 -17.39 22.48 27.38
CA LYS A 1155 -16.73 21.41 28.14
C LYS A 1155 -17.78 20.47 28.72
N LEU A 1156 -17.66 19.18 28.45
CA LEU A 1156 -18.59 18.15 28.95
C LEU A 1156 -18.04 17.46 30.19
N PHE A 1157 -18.91 17.22 31.15
CA PHE A 1157 -18.66 16.42 32.35
C PHE A 1157 -19.69 15.29 32.42
N LEU A 1158 -19.22 14.06 32.27
CA LEU A 1158 -20.05 12.87 32.43
C LEU A 1158 -20.30 12.60 33.91
N LEU A 1159 -21.55 12.29 34.27
CA LEU A 1159 -21.87 11.84 35.60
C LEU A 1159 -23.03 10.84 35.66
N ASN A 1160 -23.02 10.04 36.71
CA ASN A 1160 -24.08 9.10 37.02
C ASN A 1160 -24.72 9.46 38.37
N VAL A 1161 -25.95 9.98 38.32
CA VAL A 1161 -26.72 10.28 39.54
C VAL A 1161 -27.34 8.98 40.01
N SER A 1162 -26.96 8.53 41.20
CA SER A 1162 -27.42 7.26 41.76
C SER A 1162 -28.68 7.46 42.60
N ALA A 1163 -29.61 6.50 42.54
CA ALA A 1163 -30.72 6.44 43.49
C ALA A 1163 -30.17 6.24 44.91
N LYS A 1164 -30.71 6.94 45.90
CA LYS A 1164 -30.25 6.85 47.29
C LYS A 1164 -30.48 5.42 47.81
N GLU A 1165 -29.43 4.60 47.87
CA GLU A 1165 -29.51 3.21 48.35
C GLU A 1165 -29.83 3.13 49.85
N GLU A 1166 -30.81 2.29 50.20
CA GLU A 1166 -30.96 1.75 51.55
C GLU A 1166 -29.85 0.72 51.84
N LEU A 1167 -29.32 0.77 53.07
CA LEU A 1167 -28.19 -0.06 53.52
C LEU A 1167 -28.47 -1.57 53.47
N PRO A 1168 -27.49 -2.42 53.10
CA PRO A 1168 -27.67 -3.86 52.94
C PRO A 1168 -27.94 -4.62 54.25
N THR A 1169 -28.89 -5.53 54.16
CA THR A 1169 -29.33 -6.51 55.16
C THR A 1169 -28.43 -7.75 55.16
N ALA A 1170 -27.28 -7.68 55.84
CA ALA A 1170 -26.55 -8.88 56.26
C ALA A 1170 -26.32 -8.84 57.78
N THR A 1171 -26.73 -9.92 58.45
CA THR A 1171 -26.79 -10.02 59.91
C THR A 1171 -25.41 -9.86 60.57
N SER A 1172 -25.30 -8.86 61.45
CA SER A 1172 -24.11 -8.57 62.27
C SER A 1172 -24.21 -9.26 63.64
N PRO A 1173 -23.10 -9.72 64.24
CA PRO A 1173 -23.08 -10.00 65.67
C PRO A 1173 -23.16 -8.68 66.46
N SER A 1174 -24.16 -8.54 67.33
CA SER A 1174 -24.21 -7.43 68.29
C SER A 1174 -23.21 -7.70 69.42
N LEU A 1175 -22.33 -6.75 69.68
CA LEU A 1175 -21.24 -6.85 70.64
C LEU A 1175 -21.41 -5.73 71.68
N GLY A 1176 -22.44 -5.88 72.51
CA GLY A 1176 -22.87 -4.82 73.44
C GLY A 1176 -23.57 -3.69 72.70
N ASN A 1177 -23.13 -2.44 72.91
CA ASN A 1177 -23.69 -1.26 72.23
C ASN A 1177 -23.15 -1.06 70.80
N LEU A 1178 -22.32 -1.98 70.30
CA LEU A 1178 -21.67 -1.91 68.99
C LEU A 1178 -22.15 -3.05 68.09
N VAL A 1179 -22.31 -2.74 66.81
CA VAL A 1179 -22.73 -3.64 65.75
C VAL A 1179 -21.63 -3.62 64.68
N LEU A 1180 -21.12 -4.80 64.34
CA LEU A 1180 -20.05 -4.96 63.35
C LEU A 1180 -20.61 -5.50 62.05
N TYR A 1181 -20.52 -4.71 60.98
CA TYR A 1181 -20.91 -5.13 59.65
C TYR A 1181 -19.66 -5.57 58.89
N PRO A 1182 -19.51 -6.88 58.61
CA PRO A 1182 -18.49 -7.32 57.67
C PRO A 1182 -18.95 -6.94 56.27
N ASN A 1183 -18.10 -6.24 55.52
CA ASN A 1183 -18.24 -6.24 54.07
C ASN A 1183 -17.65 -7.59 53.58
N PRO A 1184 -18.47 -8.50 53.03
CA PRO A 1184 -18.06 -9.90 52.84
C PRO A 1184 -16.91 -10.11 51.84
N THR A 1185 -16.49 -9.07 51.11
CA THR A 1185 -15.43 -9.13 50.09
C THR A 1185 -14.30 -8.11 50.27
N SER A 1186 -14.29 -7.26 51.31
CA SER A 1186 -13.29 -6.20 51.46
C SER A 1186 -12.42 -6.30 52.73
N SER A 1187 -11.28 -5.61 52.73
CA SER A 1187 -10.38 -5.50 53.89
C SER A 1187 -10.89 -4.53 54.97
N LEU A 1188 -12.13 -4.06 54.86
CA LEU A 1188 -12.71 -3.02 55.71
C LEU A 1188 -13.72 -3.59 56.71
N LEU A 1189 -13.59 -3.22 57.98
CA LEU A 1189 -14.53 -3.57 59.04
C LEU A 1189 -15.31 -2.33 59.49
N TYR A 1190 -16.64 -2.35 59.33
CA TYR A 1190 -17.50 -1.23 59.71
C TYR A 1190 -18.08 -1.41 61.12
N ILE A 1191 -17.95 -0.37 61.97
CA ILE A 1191 -18.37 -0.39 63.37
C ILE A 1191 -19.43 0.68 63.64
N LYS A 1192 -20.62 0.26 64.09
CA LYS A 1192 -21.76 1.16 64.38
C LYS A 1192 -22.26 0.99 65.82
N GLY A 1193 -22.29 2.05 66.62
CA GLY A 1193 -22.83 2.07 67.98
C GLY A 1193 -22.25 3.13 68.92
N ILE A 1194 -22.86 3.33 70.09
CA ILE A 1194 -22.47 4.40 71.03
C ILE A 1194 -21.15 4.03 71.73
N VAL A 1195 -20.04 4.54 71.18
CA VAL A 1195 -18.71 4.55 71.81
C VAL A 1195 -18.47 5.90 72.48
N LYS A 1196 -17.82 5.90 73.64
CA LYS A 1196 -17.39 7.15 74.29
C LYS A 1196 -16.27 7.77 73.45
N ALA A 1197 -16.20 9.10 73.42
CA ALA A 1197 -15.12 9.79 72.72
C ALA A 1197 -13.75 9.29 73.23
N LYS A 1198 -12.88 8.85 72.30
CA LYS A 1198 -11.54 8.25 72.55
C LYS A 1198 -11.49 6.79 73.01
N THR A 1199 -12.46 5.94 72.66
CA THR A 1199 -12.33 4.48 72.85
C THR A 1199 -11.21 3.91 71.96
N VAL A 1200 -10.26 3.19 72.57
CA VAL A 1200 -9.12 2.55 71.90
C VAL A 1200 -9.43 1.08 71.62
N ILE A 1201 -9.21 0.67 70.38
CA ILE A 1201 -9.38 -0.69 69.88
C ILE A 1201 -8.01 -1.29 69.62
N ASN A 1202 -7.76 -2.49 70.14
CA ASN A 1202 -6.51 -3.21 69.97
C ASN A 1202 -6.75 -4.50 69.19
N LEU A 1203 -5.88 -4.81 68.23
CA LEU A 1203 -5.92 -6.06 67.47
C LEU A 1203 -4.72 -6.94 67.88
N TYR A 1204 -4.99 -8.21 68.16
CA TYR A 1204 -4.00 -9.20 68.58
C TYR A 1204 -4.00 -10.42 67.65
N SER A 1205 -2.83 -11.04 67.49
CA SER A 1205 -2.73 -12.39 66.92
C SER A 1205 -3.29 -13.43 67.89
N LEU A 1206 -3.51 -14.66 67.41
CA LEU A 1206 -3.98 -15.78 68.25
C LEU A 1206 -3.01 -16.14 69.39
N GLU A 1207 -1.72 -15.84 69.23
CA GLU A 1207 -0.67 -16.02 70.24
C GLU A 1207 -0.64 -14.87 71.27
N GLY A 1208 -1.54 -13.90 71.17
CA GLY A 1208 -1.68 -12.79 72.12
C GLY A 1208 -0.75 -11.60 71.88
N LYS A 1209 -0.05 -11.55 70.74
CA LYS A 1209 0.80 -10.40 70.38
C LYS A 1209 -0.05 -9.28 69.76
N ARG A 1210 0.10 -8.04 70.24
CA ARG A 1210 -0.59 -6.88 69.65
C ARG A 1210 0.00 -6.54 68.28
N ILE A 1211 -0.86 -6.45 67.27
CA ILE A 1211 -0.49 -6.20 65.86
C ILE A 1211 -1.10 -4.91 65.30
N GLY A 1212 -2.05 -4.28 65.99
CA GLY A 1212 -2.59 -2.98 65.60
C GLY A 1212 -3.32 -2.29 66.76
N GLU A 1213 -3.35 -0.96 66.74
CA GLU A 1213 -4.11 -0.13 67.68
C GLU A 1213 -4.80 1.00 66.92
N TYR A 1214 -6.10 1.19 67.15
CA TYR A 1214 -6.93 2.15 66.44
C TYR A 1214 -7.75 2.95 67.46
N SER A 1215 -7.70 4.27 67.36
CA SER A 1215 -8.54 5.15 68.18
C SER A 1215 -9.77 5.56 67.39
N LEU A 1216 -10.97 5.35 67.95
CA LEU A 1216 -12.21 5.72 67.29
C LEU A 1216 -12.56 7.20 67.57
N PRO A 1217 -12.70 8.05 66.55
CA PRO A 1217 -13.01 9.45 66.75
C PRO A 1217 -14.52 9.69 66.98
N ILE A 1218 -15.42 8.89 66.36
CA ILE A 1218 -16.89 9.04 66.43
C ILE A 1218 -17.63 7.76 65.99
N ASN A 1219 -18.94 7.71 66.21
CA ASN A 1219 -19.83 6.59 65.87
C ASN A 1219 -19.95 6.41 64.34
N GLY A 1220 -19.85 5.17 63.81
CA GLY A 1220 -19.91 4.88 62.37
C GLY A 1220 -18.56 4.92 61.65
N THR A 1221 -17.50 4.46 62.30
CA THR A 1221 -16.14 4.47 61.76
C THR A 1221 -15.78 3.13 61.10
N THR A 1222 -15.00 3.18 60.02
CA THR A 1222 -14.45 2.02 59.32
C THR A 1222 -12.98 1.82 59.69
N ILE A 1223 -12.58 0.58 59.98
CA ILE A 1223 -11.18 0.20 60.19
C ILE A 1223 -10.68 -0.54 58.95
N ASP A 1224 -9.56 -0.08 58.38
CA ASP A 1224 -8.88 -0.78 57.31
C ASP A 1224 -7.89 -1.82 57.85
N LEU A 1225 -8.06 -3.06 57.40
CA LEU A 1225 -7.27 -4.22 57.74
C LEU A 1225 -6.52 -4.77 56.52
N SER A 1226 -6.32 -3.95 55.47
CA SER A 1226 -5.63 -4.32 54.24
C SER A 1226 -4.20 -4.80 54.50
N SER A 1227 -3.51 -4.17 55.45
CA SER A 1227 -2.09 -4.38 55.77
C SER A 1227 -1.76 -5.63 56.61
N ILE A 1228 -2.76 -6.29 57.21
CA ILE A 1228 -2.55 -7.56 57.92
C ILE A 1228 -2.66 -8.75 56.96
N LYS A 1229 -2.32 -9.99 57.35
CA LYS A 1229 -2.46 -11.18 56.48
C LYS A 1229 -3.83 -11.85 56.64
N LYS A 1230 -4.22 -12.73 55.72
CA LYS A 1230 -5.41 -13.59 55.89
C LYS A 1230 -5.23 -14.50 57.11
N GLY A 1231 -6.25 -14.66 57.93
CA GLY A 1231 -6.14 -15.38 59.20
C GLY A 1231 -7.18 -15.00 60.26
N ILE A 1232 -7.01 -15.58 61.45
CA ILE A 1232 -7.90 -15.39 62.60
C ILE A 1232 -7.23 -14.47 63.63
N TYR A 1233 -7.97 -13.48 64.11
CA TYR A 1233 -7.46 -12.45 65.02
C TYR A 1233 -8.40 -12.20 66.20
N ILE A 1234 -7.85 -11.56 67.24
CA ILE A 1234 -8.61 -11.14 68.42
C ILE A 1234 -8.67 -9.61 68.47
N LEU A 1235 -9.88 -9.06 68.37
CA LEU A 1235 -10.18 -7.64 68.54
C LEU A 1235 -10.55 -7.37 69.99
N SER A 1236 -9.82 -6.48 70.66
CA SER A 1236 -10.10 -6.05 72.02
C SER A 1236 -10.61 -4.62 72.07
N ILE A 1237 -11.79 -4.43 72.65
CA ILE A 1237 -12.45 -3.12 72.80
C ILE A 1237 -12.82 -2.97 74.28
N GLU A 1238 -12.29 -1.92 74.93
CA GLU A 1238 -12.56 -1.61 76.35
C GLU A 1238 -12.38 -2.81 77.30
N GLY A 1239 -11.36 -3.64 77.03
CA GLY A 1239 -11.01 -4.80 77.87
C GLY A 1239 -11.81 -6.08 77.59
N LYS A 1240 -12.70 -6.11 76.60
CA LYS A 1240 -13.38 -7.32 76.11
C LYS A 1240 -12.79 -7.78 74.78
N SER A 1241 -12.64 -9.09 74.60
CA SER A 1241 -11.96 -9.68 73.44
C SER A 1241 -12.93 -10.48 72.54
N TYR A 1242 -12.81 -10.30 71.23
CA TYR A 1242 -13.71 -10.86 70.21
C TYR A 1242 -12.92 -11.47 69.06
N LYS A 1243 -13.34 -12.65 68.59
CA LYS A 1243 -12.68 -13.36 67.49
C LYS A 1243 -13.23 -12.88 66.14
N ILE A 1244 -12.34 -12.49 65.22
CA ILE A 1244 -12.69 -12.11 63.85
C ILE A 1244 -11.87 -12.92 62.84
N ILE A 1245 -12.40 -13.12 61.64
CA ILE A 1245 -11.78 -13.91 60.57
C ILE A 1245 -11.63 -13.02 59.34
N ARG A 1246 -10.39 -12.84 58.86
CA ARG A 1246 -10.11 -12.24 57.55
C ARG A 1246 -9.90 -13.36 56.54
N LYS A 1247 -10.89 -13.55 55.66
CA LYS A 1247 -10.93 -14.61 54.64
C LYS A 1247 -9.94 -14.40 53.51
#